data_AF-A0A847F2H6-F1
#
_entry.id   AF-A0A847F2H6-F1
#
_cell.length_a   1.000
_cell.length_b   1.000
_cell.length_c   1.000
_cell.angle_alpha   90.00
_cell.angle_beta   90.00
_cell.angle_gamma   90.00
#
_symmetry.space_group_name_H-M   'P 1'
#
loop_
_entity.id
_entity.type
_entity.pdbx_description
1 polymer ?
#
loop_
_entity_poly.entity_id
_entity_poly.type
_entity_poly.pdbx_seq_one_letter_code
_entity_poly.pdbx_strand_id
1 'polypeptide(L)'
;MRAFLPPSHLRSLTLRPAVTLLLFAFFAAPAPTLAQDQASAEHEALAVRAEEAYHNLEIDEAIQLIDEALGACAMQCEAQERARLFVLRGIFVHGQPNGGDEAREDFKRALRLDHEASVPTMLSTPAIEALFSEARESVPPPLEESPRAPSELPEGARLSCSLDTDCAIGESCENGHCVPAPSTTSEPAPRAWDRVFLELGYSLTMATARSNMIAASTPTLHSPGDDPQRDSILENDSYILPGTHGCEADEGEYCVRVSEGLAVFAHGLHIGGGVYLTDRVALALRLRYSPGGGQGALSNFLVGARVHYRLTEPRREGFHAAIFGGVMAGQIQVRPKQKPTVEGADIDRPWAATGLGGLEVGAKLGYRFTPNFGVFASPELYTLFPDFSFGLQATLGLDVTFGTVGGEPKPEPEPAVEEAVDSDGDGIADPEDQCPDQPEDYDGFEDDDGCPEPDNDGDGIPDSADRCPNQPEDFDGYQDEDGCPDPDNDGDGIPDAEDECPDEAGPALNQGCPFPDRDEDGIPDRFDNCPDEAGPPEHMGCPAPQLVQIEEDRLRILDSIYFRRNGHVIESRSFNLLNQLASVIANHPDIVHVRIEGHTDSTGRRSHNLRLSQRRAESVRNYLIQRGKIDPQRLSAHGYGPDQPIFPEASNESEHAANRRVEFVTIRAEDLDDGRETEPADD
;
A
#
# COMPACT_ATOMS: atom_id res chain seq x y z
N MET A 1 -45.60 0.90 -4.74
CA MET A 1 -46.81 1.72 -4.53
C MET A 1 -46.40 3.18 -4.50
N ARG A 2 -46.95 4.00 -5.42
CA ARG A 2 -47.31 5.44 -5.34
C ARG A 2 -46.48 6.34 -4.40
N ALA A 3 -45.67 7.26 -4.95
CA ALA A 3 -46.02 8.66 -5.33
C ALA A 3 -45.95 9.62 -4.12
N PHE A 4 -45.22 10.74 -4.12
CA PHE A 4 -45.49 11.96 -4.89
C PHE A 4 -44.29 12.96 -4.83
N LEU A 5 -43.90 13.49 -5.99
CA LEU A 5 -43.31 14.83 -6.26
C LEU A 5 -44.46 15.89 -6.33
N PRO A 6 -44.28 17.19 -6.68
CA PRO A 6 -43.34 18.31 -6.35
C PRO A 6 -44.19 19.63 -6.12
N PRO A 7 -43.95 20.87 -6.65
CA PRO A 7 -42.78 21.72 -7.02
C PRO A 7 -42.83 23.18 -6.42
N SER A 8 -41.83 24.07 -6.53
CA SER A 8 -41.63 25.17 -7.52
C SER A 8 -40.99 26.36 -6.77
N HIS A 9 -39.97 27.12 -7.21
CA HIS A 9 -39.60 27.74 -8.48
C HIS A 9 -38.05 27.85 -8.58
N LEU A 10 -37.34 27.47 -9.65
CA LEU A 10 -37.20 28.07 -11.00
C LEU A 10 -36.63 29.50 -11.05
N ARG A 11 -35.34 29.64 -11.39
CA ARG A 11 -34.77 30.29 -12.60
C ARG A 11 -33.30 30.70 -12.33
N SER A 12 -32.33 30.01 -12.93
CA SER A 12 -31.78 30.16 -14.28
C SER A 12 -30.47 30.97 -14.30
N LEU A 13 -29.34 30.28 -14.41
CA LEU A 13 -28.29 30.72 -15.33
C LEU A 13 -27.58 29.50 -15.91
N THR A 14 -27.82 29.30 -17.19
CA THR A 14 -27.14 28.35 -18.07
C THR A 14 -25.86 28.98 -18.59
N LEU A 15 -24.72 28.34 -18.36
CA LEU A 15 -23.49 28.53 -19.12
C LEU A 15 -23.00 27.18 -19.66
N ARG A 16 -22.56 27.19 -20.91
CA ARG A 16 -22.20 26.03 -21.74
C ARG A 16 -20.83 25.45 -21.37
N PRO A 17 -20.57 24.16 -21.70
CA PRO A 17 -19.47 23.38 -21.17
C PRO A 17 -18.24 23.50 -22.06
N ALA A 18 -17.21 24.22 -21.60
CA ALA A 18 -15.90 24.22 -22.26
C ALA A 18 -14.77 24.70 -21.35
N VAL A 19 -14.82 24.45 -20.03
CA VAL A 19 -13.71 24.79 -19.10
C VAL A 19 -13.50 23.73 -18.00
N THR A 20 -14.30 22.66 -17.94
CA THR A 20 -14.10 21.54 -16.99
C THR A 20 -13.18 20.43 -17.54
N LEU A 21 -12.35 20.74 -18.55
CA LEU A 21 -11.58 19.77 -19.32
C LEU A 21 -10.16 20.26 -19.56
N LEU A 22 -9.36 20.49 -18.50
CA LEU A 22 -7.89 20.61 -18.61
C LEU A 22 -7.09 20.61 -17.29
N LEU A 23 -7.59 19.97 -16.23
CA LEU A 23 -6.81 19.69 -15.00
C LEU A 23 -6.74 18.20 -14.60
N PHE A 24 -7.17 17.28 -15.47
CA PHE A 24 -7.15 15.83 -15.22
C PHE A 24 -6.34 15.00 -16.24
N ALA A 25 -5.38 15.62 -16.92
CA ALA A 25 -4.56 14.95 -17.92
C ALA A 25 -3.07 15.26 -17.71
N PHE A 26 -2.44 14.62 -16.71
CA PHE A 26 -1.01 14.24 -16.79
C PHE A 26 -0.49 13.29 -15.69
N PHE A 27 -1.34 12.81 -14.77
CA PHE A 27 -1.12 11.54 -14.06
C PHE A 27 -2.01 10.46 -14.70
N ALA A 28 -1.52 9.79 -15.74
CA ALA A 28 -2.14 8.61 -16.33
C ALA A 28 -1.12 7.73 -17.09
N ALA A 29 -0.37 6.91 -16.37
CA ALA A 29 -0.37 5.46 -16.61
C ALA A 29 -0.98 4.86 -15.34
N PRO A 30 -1.89 3.88 -15.46
CA PRO A 30 -3.13 3.86 -14.68
C PRO A 30 -2.83 3.69 -13.19
N ALA A 31 -3.08 4.73 -12.40
CA ALA A 31 -3.66 4.50 -11.08
C ALA A 31 -5.11 4.09 -11.37
N PRO A 32 -5.53 2.90 -10.96
CA PRO A 32 -6.88 2.48 -11.23
C PRO A 32 -7.82 3.43 -10.50
N THR A 33 -8.85 3.87 -11.20
CA THR A 33 -9.84 4.83 -10.73
C THR A 33 -10.49 4.23 -9.49
N LEU A 34 -10.37 4.80 -8.29
CA LEU A 34 -10.88 4.19 -7.04
C LEU A 34 -12.39 3.82 -7.08
N ALA A 35 -13.18 4.40 -7.99
CA ALA A 35 -14.58 4.04 -8.24
C ALA A 35 -14.81 3.08 -9.45
N GLN A 36 -13.79 2.87 -10.28
CA GLN A 36 -13.77 1.91 -11.40
C GLN A 36 -12.93 0.66 -11.08
N ASP A 37 -12.03 0.75 -10.10
CA ASP A 37 -11.23 -0.33 -9.51
C ASP A 37 -12.04 -1.11 -8.49
N GLN A 38 -12.96 -0.45 -7.76
CA GLN A 38 -13.97 -1.15 -6.98
C GLN A 38 -14.89 -1.99 -7.87
N ALA A 39 -15.30 -1.48 -9.04
CA ALA A 39 -16.13 -2.25 -9.96
C ALA A 39 -15.35 -3.24 -10.85
N SER A 40 -14.06 -2.98 -11.13
CA SER A 40 -13.20 -3.94 -11.84
C SER A 40 -12.82 -5.12 -10.93
N ALA A 41 -12.49 -4.84 -9.65
CA ALA A 41 -12.23 -5.86 -8.65
C ALA A 41 -13.50 -6.63 -8.25
N GLU A 42 -14.67 -5.98 -8.22
CA GLU A 42 -15.93 -6.62 -7.85
C GLU A 42 -16.36 -7.70 -8.86
N HIS A 43 -16.36 -7.40 -10.17
CA HIS A 43 -16.75 -8.40 -11.17
C HIS A 43 -15.70 -9.51 -11.32
N GLU A 44 -14.40 -9.21 -11.13
CA GLU A 44 -13.33 -10.22 -11.15
C GLU A 44 -13.41 -11.15 -9.93
N ALA A 45 -13.67 -10.61 -8.73
CA ALA A 45 -13.91 -11.39 -7.53
C ALA A 45 -15.17 -12.26 -7.63
N LEU A 46 -16.25 -11.74 -8.20
CA LEU A 46 -17.48 -12.51 -8.48
C LEU A 46 -17.22 -13.62 -9.51
N ALA A 47 -16.42 -13.36 -10.54
CA ALA A 47 -16.04 -14.39 -11.53
C ALA A 47 -15.21 -15.52 -10.91
N VAL A 48 -14.25 -15.21 -10.03
CA VAL A 48 -13.45 -16.22 -9.30
C VAL A 48 -14.34 -17.06 -8.38
N ARG A 49 -15.25 -16.44 -7.62
CA ARG A 49 -16.21 -17.15 -6.77
C ARG A 49 -17.18 -18.01 -7.59
N ALA A 50 -17.57 -17.56 -8.78
CA ALA A 50 -18.41 -18.34 -9.68
C ALA A 50 -17.69 -19.60 -10.19
N GLU A 51 -16.41 -19.49 -10.55
CA GLU A 51 -15.59 -20.65 -10.93
C GLU A 51 -15.41 -21.63 -9.77
N GLU A 52 -15.22 -21.14 -8.54
CA GLU A 52 -15.13 -21.98 -7.34
C GLU A 52 -16.44 -22.71 -7.03
N ALA A 53 -17.58 -22.01 -7.05
CA ALA A 53 -18.91 -22.62 -6.89
C ALA A 53 -19.18 -23.69 -7.96
N TYR A 54 -18.76 -23.43 -9.21
CA TYR A 54 -18.86 -24.42 -10.29
C TYR A 54 -18.00 -25.67 -10.00
N HIS A 55 -16.78 -25.49 -9.49
CA HIS A 55 -15.91 -26.60 -9.09
C HIS A 55 -16.47 -27.41 -7.91
N ASN A 56 -17.22 -26.76 -7.01
CA ASN A 56 -17.92 -27.40 -5.89
C ASN A 56 -19.25 -28.07 -6.29
N LEU A 57 -19.58 -28.09 -7.59
CA LEU A 57 -20.82 -28.64 -8.16
C LEU A 57 -22.10 -27.85 -7.79
N GLU A 58 -21.94 -26.59 -7.42
CA GLU A 58 -23.02 -25.64 -7.06
C GLU A 58 -23.39 -24.78 -8.29
N ILE A 59 -23.94 -25.43 -9.31
CA ILE A 59 -24.15 -24.82 -10.65
C ILE A 59 -25.10 -23.61 -10.62
N ASP A 60 -26.16 -23.66 -9.81
CA ASP A 60 -27.13 -22.56 -9.72
C ASP A 60 -26.50 -21.31 -9.07
N GLU A 61 -25.60 -21.50 -8.11
CA GLU A 61 -24.86 -20.42 -7.44
C GLU A 61 -23.78 -19.83 -8.37
N ALA A 62 -23.06 -20.68 -9.11
CA ALA A 62 -22.11 -20.23 -10.12
C ALA A 62 -22.76 -19.36 -11.21
N ILE A 63 -23.97 -19.72 -11.66
CA ILE A 63 -24.74 -18.93 -12.63
C ILE A 63 -25.21 -17.61 -12.02
N GLN A 64 -25.64 -17.60 -10.77
CA GLN A 64 -26.04 -16.37 -10.09
C GLN A 64 -24.86 -15.40 -9.97
N LEU A 65 -23.71 -15.87 -9.52
CA LEU A 65 -22.51 -15.06 -9.33
C LEU A 65 -21.98 -14.49 -10.66
N ILE A 66 -22.02 -15.26 -11.75
CA ILE A 66 -21.59 -14.76 -13.06
C ILE A 66 -22.60 -13.78 -13.69
N ASP A 67 -23.90 -13.91 -13.39
CA ASP A 67 -24.92 -12.94 -13.80
C ASP A 67 -24.77 -11.60 -13.04
N GLU A 68 -24.41 -11.67 -11.76
CA GLU A 68 -24.04 -10.50 -10.94
C GLU A 68 -22.77 -9.83 -11.50
N ALA A 69 -21.74 -10.61 -11.85
CA ALA A 69 -20.52 -10.11 -12.49
C ALA A 69 -20.82 -9.43 -13.83
N LEU A 70 -21.66 -10.02 -14.70
CA LEU A 70 -22.08 -9.41 -15.97
C LEU A 70 -22.88 -8.12 -15.77
N GLY A 71 -23.66 -8.03 -14.67
CA GLY A 71 -24.39 -6.85 -14.26
C GLY A 71 -23.47 -5.69 -13.89
N ALA A 72 -22.49 -5.94 -13.03
CA ALA A 72 -21.44 -4.99 -12.66
C ALA A 72 -20.63 -4.55 -13.91
N CYS A 73 -20.41 -5.47 -14.84
CA CYS A 73 -19.57 -5.27 -16.02
C CYS A 73 -20.28 -4.58 -17.21
N ALA A 74 -21.57 -4.24 -17.10
CA ALA A 74 -22.40 -3.80 -18.24
C ALA A 74 -21.97 -2.48 -18.91
N MET A 75 -21.39 -1.54 -18.15
CA MET A 75 -21.00 -0.19 -18.61
C MET A 75 -19.52 0.15 -18.36
N GLN A 76 -18.78 -0.72 -17.67
CA GLN A 76 -17.46 -0.39 -17.10
C GLN A 76 -16.31 -1.29 -17.59
N CYS A 77 -16.61 -2.43 -18.22
CA CYS A 77 -15.60 -3.36 -18.71
C CYS A 77 -15.29 -3.21 -20.21
N GLU A 78 -14.10 -3.64 -20.60
CA GLU A 78 -13.73 -3.80 -22.01
C GLU A 78 -14.54 -4.92 -22.69
N ALA A 79 -14.65 -4.85 -24.02
CA ALA A 79 -15.40 -5.85 -24.79
C ALA A 79 -14.84 -7.27 -24.62
N GLN A 80 -13.53 -7.40 -24.43
CA GLN A 80 -12.83 -8.68 -24.21
C GLN A 80 -13.18 -9.30 -22.86
N GLU A 81 -13.25 -8.52 -21.79
CA GLU A 81 -13.60 -8.98 -20.44
C GLU A 81 -15.05 -9.44 -20.39
N ARG A 82 -15.96 -8.65 -20.97
CA ARG A 82 -17.37 -9.04 -21.12
C ARG A 82 -17.52 -10.32 -21.93
N ALA A 83 -16.72 -10.48 -22.99
CA ALA A 83 -16.72 -11.71 -23.78
C ALA A 83 -16.31 -12.91 -22.91
N ARG A 84 -15.28 -12.79 -22.06
CA ARG A 84 -14.86 -13.86 -21.14
C ARG A 84 -15.96 -14.24 -20.15
N LEU A 85 -16.66 -13.28 -19.56
CA LEU A 85 -17.78 -13.56 -18.65
C LEU A 85 -18.94 -14.30 -19.35
N PHE A 86 -19.25 -13.94 -20.60
CA PHE A 86 -20.24 -14.69 -21.40
C PHE A 86 -19.76 -16.12 -21.74
N VAL A 87 -18.46 -16.35 -21.92
CA VAL A 87 -17.91 -17.71 -22.07
C VAL A 87 -18.10 -18.51 -20.78
N LEU A 88 -17.78 -17.94 -19.61
CA LEU A 88 -17.95 -18.62 -18.32
C LEU A 88 -19.42 -18.93 -18.03
N ARG A 89 -20.33 -17.97 -18.25
CA ARG A 89 -21.77 -18.19 -18.12
C ARG A 89 -22.24 -19.33 -19.03
N GLY A 90 -21.81 -19.35 -20.29
CA GLY A 90 -22.16 -20.41 -21.23
C GLY A 90 -21.70 -21.80 -20.76
N ILE A 91 -20.53 -21.88 -20.10
CA ILE A 91 -20.02 -23.13 -19.49
C ILE A 91 -20.90 -23.55 -18.32
N PHE A 92 -21.24 -22.65 -17.39
CA PHE A 92 -22.01 -22.97 -16.19
C PHE A 92 -23.45 -23.36 -16.54
N VAL A 93 -24.09 -22.60 -17.44
CA VAL A 93 -25.45 -22.90 -17.94
C VAL A 93 -25.48 -24.24 -18.67
N HIS A 94 -24.42 -24.63 -19.39
CA HIS A 94 -24.34 -25.96 -19.99
C HIS A 94 -24.41 -27.10 -18.95
N GLY A 95 -23.95 -26.85 -17.72
CA GLY A 95 -24.04 -27.78 -16.59
C GLY A 95 -25.47 -28.05 -16.11
N GLN A 96 -26.43 -27.18 -16.44
CA GLN A 96 -27.84 -27.38 -16.07
C GLN A 96 -28.59 -28.33 -17.01
N PRO A 97 -29.64 -29.03 -16.51
CA PRO A 97 -30.52 -29.83 -17.35
C PRO A 97 -31.20 -28.97 -18.43
N ASN A 98 -30.92 -29.26 -19.71
CA ASN A 98 -31.42 -28.54 -20.90
C ASN A 98 -30.81 -27.14 -21.14
N GLY A 99 -29.70 -26.78 -20.48
CA GLY A 99 -29.04 -25.47 -20.68
C GLY A 99 -28.26 -25.31 -22.00
N GLY A 100 -28.22 -26.33 -22.87
CA GLY A 100 -27.41 -26.32 -24.09
C GLY A 100 -27.76 -25.23 -25.11
N ASP A 101 -29.05 -24.88 -25.25
CA ASP A 101 -29.47 -23.83 -26.18
C ASP A 101 -29.13 -22.42 -25.66
N GLU A 102 -29.23 -22.21 -24.34
CA GLU A 102 -28.87 -20.95 -23.69
C GLU A 102 -27.35 -20.75 -23.67
N ALA A 103 -26.60 -21.79 -23.34
CA ALA A 103 -25.14 -21.80 -23.44
C ALA A 103 -24.64 -21.43 -24.85
N ARG A 104 -25.31 -21.94 -25.90
CA ARG A 104 -24.98 -21.61 -27.30
C ARG A 104 -25.19 -20.13 -27.59
N GLU A 105 -26.25 -19.51 -27.07
CA GLU A 105 -26.49 -18.07 -27.27
C GLU A 105 -25.48 -17.20 -26.52
N ASP A 106 -25.05 -17.61 -25.32
CA ASP A 106 -23.99 -16.89 -24.59
C ASP A 106 -22.64 -16.97 -25.30
N PHE A 107 -22.27 -18.13 -25.85
CA PHE A 107 -21.07 -18.24 -26.69
C PHE A 107 -21.14 -17.34 -27.93
N LYS A 108 -22.31 -17.22 -28.57
CA LYS A 108 -22.48 -16.28 -29.69
C LYS A 108 -22.36 -14.82 -29.24
N ARG A 109 -22.83 -14.48 -28.03
CA ARG A 109 -22.66 -13.13 -27.46
C ARG A 109 -21.19 -12.81 -27.21
N ALA A 110 -20.45 -13.74 -26.63
CA ALA A 110 -19.01 -13.62 -26.44
C ALA A 110 -18.29 -13.38 -27.77
N LEU A 111 -18.56 -14.21 -28.79
CA LEU A 111 -17.90 -14.13 -30.10
C LEU A 111 -18.25 -12.91 -30.95
N ARG A 112 -19.37 -12.22 -30.64
CA ARG A 112 -19.72 -10.92 -31.24
C ARG A 112 -18.99 -9.76 -30.57
N LEU A 113 -18.63 -9.90 -29.30
CA LEU A 113 -17.87 -8.90 -28.54
C LEU A 113 -16.37 -9.04 -28.81
N ASP A 114 -15.88 -10.28 -28.86
CA ASP A 114 -14.50 -10.62 -29.17
C ASP A 114 -14.46 -11.89 -30.03
N HIS A 115 -14.09 -11.73 -31.31
CA HIS A 115 -14.02 -12.85 -32.26
C HIS A 115 -12.85 -13.81 -31.95
N GLU A 116 -11.89 -13.38 -31.14
CA GLU A 116 -10.75 -14.18 -30.67
C GLU A 116 -11.03 -14.91 -29.35
N ALA A 117 -12.22 -14.72 -28.75
CA ALA A 117 -12.62 -15.41 -27.53
C ALA A 117 -12.45 -16.93 -27.64
N SER A 118 -11.99 -17.54 -26.54
CA SER A 118 -11.72 -18.97 -26.44
C SER A 118 -12.22 -19.54 -25.12
N VAL A 119 -12.50 -20.85 -25.10
CA VAL A 119 -12.90 -21.57 -23.89
C VAL A 119 -11.68 -21.77 -22.99
N PRO A 120 -11.74 -21.41 -21.70
CA PRO A 120 -10.65 -21.68 -20.76
C PRO A 120 -10.29 -23.16 -20.71
N THR A 121 -9.00 -23.48 -20.85
CA THR A 121 -8.50 -24.86 -20.93
C THR A 121 -8.91 -25.72 -19.72
N MET A 122 -9.02 -25.13 -18.54
CA MET A 122 -9.35 -25.83 -17.29
C MET A 122 -10.84 -26.20 -17.18
N LEU A 123 -11.71 -25.48 -17.90
CA LEU A 123 -13.16 -25.68 -17.90
C LEU A 123 -13.66 -26.32 -19.21
N SER A 124 -12.76 -26.55 -20.16
CA SER A 124 -13.06 -27.12 -21.47
C SER A 124 -13.39 -28.61 -21.38
N THR A 125 -14.51 -29.00 -21.98
CA THR A 125 -14.89 -30.40 -22.20
C THR A 125 -15.21 -30.62 -23.68
N PRO A 126 -15.15 -31.86 -24.21
CA PRO A 126 -15.49 -32.11 -25.61
C PRO A 126 -16.91 -31.65 -26.00
N ALA A 127 -17.85 -31.64 -25.05
CA ALA A 127 -19.21 -31.15 -25.27
C ALA A 127 -19.27 -29.62 -25.35
N ILE A 128 -18.55 -28.92 -24.46
CA ILE A 128 -18.44 -27.46 -24.46
C ILE A 128 -17.73 -26.97 -25.72
N GLU A 129 -16.61 -27.59 -26.10
CA GLU A 129 -15.87 -27.23 -27.33
C GLU A 129 -16.70 -27.43 -28.59
N ALA A 130 -17.49 -28.51 -28.65
CA ALA A 130 -18.39 -28.75 -29.77
C ALA A 130 -19.47 -27.66 -29.88
N LEU A 131 -20.06 -27.24 -28.76
CA LEU A 131 -21.05 -26.16 -28.69
C LEU A 131 -20.44 -24.79 -29.00
N PHE A 132 -19.24 -24.50 -28.51
CA PHE A 132 -18.52 -23.26 -28.78
C PHE A 132 -18.10 -23.15 -30.25
N SER A 133 -17.63 -24.25 -30.85
CA SER A 133 -17.31 -24.32 -32.27
C SER A 133 -18.55 -24.12 -33.15
N GLU A 134 -19.69 -24.72 -32.79
CA GLU A 134 -20.97 -24.50 -33.47
C GLU A 134 -21.41 -23.03 -33.39
N ALA A 135 -21.25 -22.40 -32.21
CA ALA A 135 -21.51 -20.98 -32.04
C ALA A 135 -20.60 -20.12 -32.93
N ARG A 136 -19.31 -20.45 -33.04
CA ARG A 136 -18.33 -19.72 -33.87
C ARG A 136 -18.63 -19.77 -35.35
N GLU A 137 -19.04 -20.92 -35.88
CA GLU A 137 -19.44 -21.04 -37.28
C GLU A 137 -20.69 -20.22 -37.61
N SER A 138 -21.53 -19.94 -36.61
CA SER A 138 -22.77 -19.17 -36.78
C SER A 138 -22.59 -17.65 -36.69
N VAL A 139 -21.43 -17.17 -36.23
CA VAL A 139 -21.13 -15.73 -36.10
C VAL A 139 -20.26 -15.30 -37.30
N PRO A 140 -20.70 -14.34 -38.14
CA PRO A 140 -19.93 -13.91 -39.30
C PRO A 140 -18.61 -13.24 -38.88
N PRO A 141 -17.49 -13.45 -39.62
CA PRO A 141 -16.22 -12.80 -39.32
C PRO A 141 -16.31 -11.28 -39.49
N PRO A 142 -15.50 -10.49 -38.76
CA PRO A 142 -15.44 -9.04 -38.94
C PRO A 142 -15.06 -8.69 -40.39
N LEU A 143 -15.76 -7.73 -41.01
CA LEU A 143 -15.42 -7.25 -42.35
C LEU A 143 -14.06 -6.56 -42.30
N GLU A 144 -13.04 -7.11 -42.96
CA GLU A 144 -11.74 -6.45 -43.15
C GLU A 144 -11.93 -5.07 -43.81
N GLU A 145 -11.57 -4.00 -43.10
CA GLU A 145 -11.47 -2.67 -43.70
C GLU A 145 -10.21 -2.59 -44.59
N SER A 146 -10.43 -2.79 -45.89
CA SER A 146 -9.52 -2.41 -46.95
C SER A 146 -9.40 -0.88 -47.03
N PRO A 147 -8.20 -0.30 -47.27
CA PRO A 147 -8.01 1.14 -47.32
C PRO A 147 -8.84 1.75 -48.45
N ARG A 148 -9.87 2.50 -48.08
CA ARG A 148 -10.76 3.17 -49.02
C ARG A 148 -10.01 4.34 -49.67
N ALA A 149 -9.77 4.21 -50.98
CA ALA A 149 -9.33 5.30 -51.84
C ALA A 149 -10.31 6.50 -51.73
N PRO A 150 -9.82 7.75 -51.84
CA PRO A 150 -10.67 8.92 -51.73
C PRO A 150 -11.66 8.97 -52.89
N SER A 151 -12.94 8.89 -52.58
CA SER A 151 -14.02 9.14 -53.52
C SER A 151 -14.10 10.64 -53.81
N GLU A 152 -13.83 11.01 -55.06
CA GLU A 152 -14.24 12.28 -55.65
C GLU A 152 -15.76 12.43 -55.59
N LEU A 153 -16.24 13.54 -55.03
CA LEU A 153 -17.59 14.10 -55.22
C LEU A 153 -17.46 15.64 -55.11
N PRO A 154 -18.35 16.42 -55.75
CA PRO A 154 -17.99 17.50 -56.65
C PRO A 154 -17.94 18.87 -55.99
N GLU A 155 -17.26 19.79 -56.67
CA GLU A 155 -17.23 21.23 -56.42
C GLU A 155 -18.64 21.82 -56.18
N GLY A 156 -18.77 22.56 -55.08
CA GLY A 156 -19.72 23.66 -54.95
C GLY A 156 -21.09 23.32 -54.37
N ALA A 157 -21.20 23.29 -53.04
CA ALA A 157 -22.36 23.79 -52.31
C ALA A 157 -22.15 23.71 -50.79
N ARG A 158 -21.83 24.86 -50.16
CA ARG A 158 -22.41 25.39 -48.90
C ARG A 158 -21.53 26.55 -48.42
N LEU A 159 -21.85 27.74 -48.90
CA LEU A 159 -21.22 29.01 -48.51
C LEU A 159 -22.06 29.74 -47.44
N SER A 160 -22.90 29.02 -46.68
CA SER A 160 -23.73 29.59 -45.63
C SER A 160 -23.68 28.74 -44.37
N CYS A 161 -23.21 29.31 -43.25
CA CYS A 161 -23.11 28.65 -41.94
C CYS A 161 -23.93 29.41 -40.89
N SER A 162 -24.30 28.75 -39.80
CA SER A 162 -24.94 29.37 -38.64
C SER A 162 -24.14 29.19 -37.35
N LEU A 163 -23.35 28.11 -37.29
CA LEU A 163 -22.48 27.72 -36.18
C LEU A 163 -21.15 27.20 -36.74
N ASP A 164 -20.07 27.24 -35.96
CA ASP A 164 -18.74 26.77 -36.40
C ASP A 164 -18.70 25.29 -36.79
N THR A 165 -19.59 24.49 -36.20
CA THR A 165 -19.78 23.06 -36.55
C THR A 165 -20.36 22.84 -37.95
N ASP A 166 -20.90 23.89 -38.58
CA ASP A 166 -21.35 23.86 -39.98
C ASP A 166 -20.20 24.05 -40.98
N CYS A 167 -18.99 24.37 -40.51
CA CYS A 167 -17.80 24.64 -41.32
C CYS A 167 -16.79 23.47 -41.30
N ALA A 168 -15.87 23.44 -42.27
CA ALA A 168 -14.85 22.40 -42.34
C ALA A 168 -13.82 22.53 -41.21
N ILE A 169 -13.16 21.43 -40.85
CA ILE A 169 -12.14 21.41 -39.79
C ILE A 169 -11.04 22.43 -40.11
N GLY A 170 -10.87 23.44 -39.25
CA GLY A 170 -9.93 24.55 -39.43
C GLY A 170 -10.56 25.87 -39.90
N GLU A 171 -11.88 25.94 -40.05
CA GLU A 171 -12.65 27.14 -40.38
C GLU A 171 -13.65 27.50 -39.26
N SER A 172 -13.95 28.78 -39.09
CA SER A 172 -14.99 29.31 -38.18
C SER A 172 -16.07 30.06 -38.96
N CYS A 173 -17.28 30.12 -38.43
CA CYS A 173 -18.43 30.77 -39.05
C CYS A 173 -18.47 32.26 -38.70
N GLU A 174 -18.04 33.12 -39.63
CA GLU A 174 -18.14 34.57 -39.48
C GLU A 174 -19.15 35.15 -40.47
N ASN A 175 -20.12 35.92 -39.97
CA ASN A 175 -21.13 36.60 -40.77
C ASN A 175 -21.89 35.69 -41.75
N GLY A 176 -22.12 34.43 -41.33
CA GLY A 176 -22.82 33.44 -42.13
C GLY A 176 -21.96 32.81 -43.23
N HIS A 177 -20.64 33.01 -43.22
CA HIS A 177 -19.70 32.38 -44.14
C HIS A 177 -18.57 31.69 -43.38
N CYS A 178 -18.15 30.51 -43.83
CA CYS A 178 -16.99 29.83 -43.27
C CYS A 178 -15.70 30.54 -43.71
N VAL A 179 -14.87 30.94 -42.74
CA VAL A 179 -13.57 31.58 -42.97
C VAL A 179 -12.47 30.77 -42.26
N PRO A 180 -11.23 30.72 -42.78
CA PRO A 180 -10.13 30.03 -42.12
C PRO A 180 -9.86 30.63 -40.73
N ALA A 181 -9.78 29.78 -39.70
CA ALA A 181 -9.45 30.23 -38.35
C ALA A 181 -8.06 30.91 -38.35
N PRO A 182 -7.86 32.04 -37.66
CA PRO A 182 -6.58 32.72 -37.64
C PRO A 182 -5.51 31.77 -37.09
N SER A 183 -4.52 31.46 -37.93
CA SER A 183 -3.35 30.70 -37.53
C SER A 183 -2.70 31.44 -36.36
N THR A 184 -2.69 30.82 -35.18
CA THR A 184 -1.86 31.23 -34.06
C THR A 184 -0.46 31.44 -34.60
N THR A 185 0.04 32.66 -34.42
CA THR A 185 1.40 33.09 -34.69
C THR A 185 2.38 31.96 -34.44
N SER A 186 3.18 31.65 -35.45
CA SER A 186 4.38 30.82 -35.32
C SER A 186 5.20 31.33 -34.14
N GLU A 187 5.15 30.63 -33.00
CA GLU A 187 6.12 30.85 -31.94
C GLU A 187 7.52 30.62 -32.53
N PRO A 188 8.48 31.49 -32.23
CA PRO A 188 9.83 31.29 -32.72
C PRO A 188 10.38 29.99 -32.14
N ALA A 189 10.97 29.15 -32.99
CA ALA A 189 11.61 27.90 -32.57
C ALA A 189 12.50 28.15 -31.32
N PRO A 190 12.38 27.32 -30.27
CA PRO A 190 13.17 27.51 -29.05
C PRO A 190 14.66 27.56 -29.41
N ARG A 191 15.34 28.62 -28.94
CA ARG A 191 16.76 28.83 -29.21
C ARG A 191 17.56 27.66 -28.62
N ALA A 192 18.71 27.38 -29.25
CA ALA A 192 19.55 26.20 -29.02
C ALA A 192 20.04 25.93 -27.57
N TRP A 193 19.65 26.74 -26.58
CA TRP A 193 20.17 26.73 -25.21
C TRP A 193 19.25 26.03 -24.20
N ASP A 194 17.94 25.88 -24.47
CA ASP A 194 17.01 25.03 -23.68
C ASP A 194 17.32 23.53 -23.78
N ARG A 195 18.49 23.23 -24.35
CA ARG A 195 18.96 21.89 -24.60
C ARG A 195 19.71 21.33 -23.41
N VAL A 196 20.21 22.12 -22.46
CA VAL A 196 21.02 21.57 -21.35
C VAL A 196 20.21 21.45 -20.06
N PHE A 197 20.23 20.27 -19.44
CA PHE A 197 19.65 20.02 -18.13
C PHE A 197 20.65 19.39 -17.17
N LEU A 198 20.41 19.58 -15.88
CA LEU A 198 21.15 19.02 -14.75
C LEU A 198 20.15 18.47 -13.75
N GLU A 199 20.42 17.27 -13.27
CA GLU A 199 19.63 16.54 -12.29
C GLU A 199 20.48 16.36 -11.04
N LEU A 200 19.97 16.80 -9.90
CA LEU A 200 20.60 16.56 -8.59
C LEU A 200 19.58 15.85 -7.72
N GLY A 201 19.88 14.63 -7.27
CA GLY A 201 18.90 13.85 -6.54
C GLY A 201 19.51 12.90 -5.51
N TYR A 202 18.62 12.29 -4.75
CA TYR A 202 18.92 11.21 -3.84
C TYR A 202 18.31 9.92 -4.39
N SER A 203 19.11 8.87 -4.44
CA SER A 203 18.76 7.58 -5.01
C SER A 203 18.73 6.50 -3.93
N LEU A 204 17.64 5.75 -3.87
CA LEU A 204 17.56 4.50 -3.13
C LEU A 204 17.65 3.35 -4.12
N THR A 205 18.61 2.46 -3.92
CA THR A 205 18.94 1.37 -4.83
C THR A 205 18.83 0.04 -4.11
N MET A 206 18.13 -0.91 -4.71
CA MET A 206 18.06 -2.29 -4.26
C MET A 206 18.82 -3.16 -5.26
N ALA A 207 19.79 -3.94 -4.78
CA ALA A 207 20.58 -4.86 -5.60
C ALA A 207 20.41 -6.30 -5.11
N THR A 208 20.40 -7.26 -6.03
CA THR A 208 20.33 -8.70 -5.68
C THR A 208 21.71 -9.35 -5.59
N ALA A 209 22.01 -10.05 -4.50
CA ALA A 209 23.14 -10.97 -4.37
C ALA A 209 22.77 -12.39 -4.85
N ARG A 210 23.72 -13.14 -5.39
CA ARG A 210 23.57 -14.57 -5.73
C ARG A 210 24.69 -15.38 -5.09
N SER A 211 24.43 -16.67 -4.84
CA SER A 211 25.50 -17.61 -4.55
C SER A 211 26.53 -17.57 -5.66
N ASN A 212 27.82 -17.66 -5.31
CA ASN A 212 28.93 -17.76 -6.26
C ASN A 212 29.42 -16.44 -6.88
N MET A 213 28.93 -15.29 -6.42
CA MET A 213 29.53 -13.99 -6.79
C MET A 213 30.95 -13.87 -6.23
N ILE A 214 31.85 -13.17 -6.93
CA ILE A 214 33.23 -12.95 -6.48
C ILE A 214 33.24 -12.06 -5.23
N ALA A 215 34.06 -12.39 -4.24
CA ALA A 215 34.26 -11.56 -3.07
C ALA A 215 35.08 -10.31 -3.42
N ALA A 216 34.60 -9.13 -3.03
CA ALA A 216 35.31 -7.87 -3.23
C ALA A 216 36.49 -7.68 -2.28
N SER A 217 36.68 -8.58 -1.30
CA SER A 217 37.78 -8.58 -0.36
C SER A 217 38.34 -9.98 -0.19
N THR A 218 39.67 -10.09 -0.08
CA THR A 218 40.32 -11.35 0.27
C THR A 218 40.06 -11.66 1.74
N PRO A 219 39.72 -12.92 2.09
CA PRO A 219 39.62 -13.33 3.49
C PRO A 219 40.96 -13.11 4.20
N THR A 220 40.89 -12.72 5.46
CA THR A 220 42.08 -12.63 6.31
C THR A 220 42.54 -14.04 6.68
N LEU A 221 43.66 -14.47 6.10
CA LEU A 221 44.31 -15.75 6.41
C LEU A 221 45.45 -15.54 7.40
N HIS A 222 45.58 -16.42 8.40
CA HIS A 222 46.63 -16.33 9.41
C HIS A 222 47.99 -16.76 8.86
N SER A 223 48.03 -17.69 7.90
CA SER A 223 49.24 -18.13 7.19
C SER A 223 48.99 -18.42 5.70
N PRO A 224 50.00 -18.21 4.81
CA PRO A 224 49.89 -18.60 3.41
C PRO A 224 49.72 -20.13 3.27
N GLY A 225 48.55 -20.57 2.82
CA GLY A 225 48.22 -21.99 2.64
C GLY A 225 47.12 -22.51 3.58
N ASP A 226 46.65 -21.70 4.52
CA ASP A 226 45.46 -22.02 5.32
C ASP A 226 44.23 -22.07 4.39
N ASP A 227 43.43 -23.12 4.55
CA ASP A 227 42.21 -23.34 3.78
C ASP A 227 41.02 -22.81 4.61
N PRO A 228 40.36 -21.71 4.17
CA PRO A 228 39.28 -21.08 4.92
C PRO A 228 38.08 -22.00 5.18
N GLN A 229 37.94 -23.11 4.44
CA GLN A 229 36.89 -24.12 4.63
C GLN A 229 37.35 -25.37 5.37
N ARG A 230 38.66 -25.66 5.43
CA ARG A 230 39.17 -26.87 6.11
C ARG A 230 39.73 -26.61 7.50
N ASP A 231 40.14 -25.39 7.79
CA ASP A 231 40.84 -25.08 9.04
C ASP A 231 39.91 -24.64 10.18
N SER A 232 38.59 -24.85 10.05
CA SER A 232 37.57 -24.58 11.09
C SER A 232 37.60 -23.13 11.60
N ILE A 233 37.96 -22.17 10.72
CA ILE A 233 38.01 -20.75 11.03
C ILE A 233 36.61 -20.18 10.82
N LEU A 234 35.86 -20.02 11.91
CA LEU A 234 34.45 -19.57 11.93
C LEU A 234 34.21 -18.26 11.16
N GLU A 235 35.22 -17.40 11.10
CA GLU A 235 35.19 -16.09 10.42
C GLU A 235 35.19 -16.20 8.89
N ASN A 236 35.61 -17.33 8.32
CA ASN A 236 35.78 -17.52 6.87
C ASN A 236 34.75 -18.48 6.23
N ASP A 237 33.74 -18.94 6.98
CA ASP A 237 32.68 -19.84 6.49
C ASP A 237 31.81 -19.20 5.37
N SER A 238 31.88 -17.88 5.20
CA SER A 238 31.18 -17.13 4.15
C SER A 238 31.84 -17.21 2.76
N TYR A 239 33.03 -17.79 2.64
CA TYR A 239 33.80 -17.86 1.39
C TYR A 239 33.77 -19.26 0.75
N ILE A 240 33.86 -19.29 -0.59
CA ILE A 240 33.92 -20.49 -1.42
C ILE A 240 35.23 -20.48 -2.21
N LEU A 241 35.98 -21.59 -2.13
CA LEU A 241 37.24 -21.74 -2.83
C LEU A 241 37.05 -21.85 -4.36
N PRO A 242 37.95 -21.23 -5.15
CA PRO A 242 38.04 -21.44 -6.60
C PRO A 242 37.97 -22.92 -6.99
N GLY A 243 37.15 -23.25 -7.98
CA GLY A 243 37.00 -24.61 -8.51
C GLY A 243 36.20 -25.57 -7.62
N THR A 244 35.68 -25.12 -6.47
CA THR A 244 34.81 -25.92 -5.58
C THR A 244 33.39 -25.39 -5.58
N HIS A 245 32.40 -26.26 -5.38
CA HIS A 245 30.98 -25.87 -5.26
C HIS A 245 30.44 -24.96 -6.38
N GLY A 246 31.04 -25.04 -7.58
CA GLY A 246 30.67 -24.20 -8.73
C GLY A 246 31.37 -22.85 -8.81
N CYS A 247 32.31 -22.52 -7.91
CA CYS A 247 33.05 -21.26 -7.92
C CYS A 247 34.02 -21.15 -9.10
N GLU A 248 33.81 -20.12 -9.92
CA GLU A 248 34.57 -19.81 -11.13
C GLU A 248 35.63 -18.72 -10.91
N ALA A 249 35.90 -18.34 -9.65
CA ALA A 249 36.92 -17.34 -9.32
C ALA A 249 38.34 -17.82 -9.70
N ASP A 250 39.25 -16.88 -9.96
CA ASP A 250 40.65 -17.17 -10.31
C ASP A 250 41.47 -17.65 -9.09
N GLU A 251 42.66 -18.20 -9.34
CA GLU A 251 43.56 -18.69 -8.28
C GLU A 251 43.99 -17.54 -7.35
N GLY A 252 43.53 -17.58 -6.09
CA GLY A 252 43.78 -16.54 -5.07
C GLY A 252 42.57 -15.65 -4.77
N GLU A 253 41.48 -15.77 -5.52
CA GLU A 253 40.19 -15.14 -5.25
C GLU A 253 39.22 -16.12 -4.57
N TYR A 254 38.04 -15.64 -4.18
CA TYR A 254 37.03 -16.44 -3.48
C TYR A 254 35.63 -16.01 -3.93
N CYS A 255 34.68 -16.96 -3.98
CA CYS A 255 33.27 -16.62 -4.17
C CYS A 255 32.56 -16.46 -2.81
N VAL A 256 31.45 -15.73 -2.77
CA VAL A 256 30.63 -15.52 -1.56
C VAL A 256 29.49 -16.55 -1.52
N ARG A 257 29.29 -17.15 -0.34
CA ARG A 257 28.13 -17.98 -0.03
C ARG A 257 26.97 -17.08 0.40
N VAL A 258 25.77 -17.28 -0.14
CA VAL A 258 24.55 -16.55 0.27
C VAL A 258 23.59 -17.55 0.91
N SER A 259 23.35 -17.44 2.23
CA SER A 259 22.47 -18.36 2.98
C SER A 259 21.07 -17.81 3.20
N GLU A 260 20.91 -16.49 3.38
CA GLU A 260 19.61 -15.83 3.56
C GLU A 260 19.60 -14.41 3.00
N GLY A 261 18.46 -14.01 2.41
CA GLY A 261 18.26 -12.65 1.90
C GLY A 261 19.05 -12.37 0.62
N LEU A 262 18.33 -12.01 -0.45
CA LEU A 262 18.93 -11.70 -1.74
C LEU A 262 19.00 -10.20 -2.00
N ALA A 263 18.09 -9.40 -1.44
CA ALA A 263 18.02 -7.96 -1.68
C ALA A 263 18.83 -7.16 -0.65
N VAL A 264 19.66 -6.24 -1.13
CA VAL A 264 20.43 -5.29 -0.32
C VAL A 264 20.07 -3.88 -0.76
N PHE A 265 19.75 -3.02 0.20
CA PHE A 265 19.46 -1.61 -0.04
C PHE A 265 20.72 -0.76 0.13
N ALA A 266 20.91 0.18 -0.78
CA ALA A 266 21.99 1.15 -0.77
C ALA A 266 21.44 2.51 -1.21
N HIS A 267 21.76 3.55 -0.46
CA HIS A 267 21.43 4.91 -0.83
C HIS A 267 22.58 5.62 -1.54
N GLY A 268 22.32 6.69 -2.29
CA GLY A 268 23.38 7.44 -2.94
C GLY A 268 22.92 8.76 -3.54
N LEU A 269 23.85 9.69 -3.72
CA LEU A 269 23.64 10.96 -4.40
C LEU A 269 23.70 10.74 -5.92
N HIS A 270 22.71 11.27 -6.63
CA HIS A 270 22.59 11.26 -8.07
C HIS A 270 22.96 12.64 -8.62
N ILE A 271 23.84 12.67 -9.61
CA ILE A 271 24.19 13.83 -10.41
C ILE A 271 24.07 13.43 -11.87
N GLY A 272 23.01 13.88 -12.52
CA GLY A 272 22.76 13.69 -13.94
C GLY A 272 22.89 15.00 -14.70
N GLY A 273 23.18 14.94 -15.98
CA GLY A 273 23.11 16.12 -16.82
C GLY A 273 23.26 15.78 -18.29
N GLY A 274 22.53 16.47 -19.15
CA GLY A 274 22.43 16.09 -20.54
C GLY A 274 22.08 17.22 -21.47
N VAL A 275 22.12 16.91 -22.77
CA VAL A 275 21.81 17.82 -23.86
C VAL A 275 20.72 17.22 -24.76
N TYR A 276 19.61 17.94 -24.95
CA TYR A 276 18.59 17.64 -25.94
C TYR A 276 19.16 17.85 -27.35
N LEU A 277 19.19 16.78 -28.13
CA LEU A 277 19.56 16.80 -29.54
C LEU A 277 18.40 17.28 -30.41
N THR A 278 17.17 16.93 -30.00
CA THR A 278 15.89 17.33 -30.60
C THR A 278 14.90 17.69 -29.50
N ASP A 279 13.70 18.14 -29.86
CA ASP A 279 12.66 18.50 -28.87
C ASP A 279 12.19 17.30 -28.02
N ARG A 280 12.49 16.07 -28.46
CA ARG A 280 12.14 14.83 -27.77
C ARG A 280 13.33 14.00 -27.32
N VAL A 281 14.49 14.07 -27.98
CA VAL A 281 15.62 13.18 -27.70
C VAL A 281 16.74 13.92 -27.00
N ALA A 282 17.23 13.40 -25.88
CA ALA A 282 18.40 13.91 -25.17
C ALA A 282 19.46 12.84 -24.92
N LEU A 283 20.72 13.26 -24.90
CA LEU A 283 21.83 12.45 -24.40
C LEU A 283 22.26 12.98 -23.05
N ALA A 284 22.35 12.13 -22.04
CA ALA A 284 22.73 12.50 -20.69
C ALA A 284 23.85 11.63 -20.15
N LEU A 285 24.62 12.19 -19.23
CA LEU A 285 25.54 11.45 -18.38
C LEU A 285 24.94 11.41 -16.98
N ARG A 286 25.11 10.27 -16.30
CA ARG A 286 24.77 10.10 -14.88
C ARG A 286 26.03 9.78 -14.08
N LEU A 287 26.04 10.23 -12.84
CA LEU A 287 26.94 9.82 -11.78
C LEU A 287 26.09 9.52 -10.55
N ARG A 288 26.23 8.34 -9.97
CA ARG A 288 25.71 8.03 -8.64
C ARG A 288 26.86 7.77 -7.70
N TYR A 289 26.87 8.46 -6.57
CA TYR A 289 27.80 8.27 -5.47
C TYR A 289 27.08 7.65 -4.26
N SER A 290 27.44 6.43 -3.89
CA SER A 290 26.85 5.70 -2.76
C SER A 290 27.82 5.74 -1.57
N PRO A 291 27.53 6.49 -0.49
CA PRO A 291 28.35 6.42 0.71
C PRO A 291 28.24 5.03 1.34
N GLY A 292 29.37 4.42 1.68
CA GLY A 292 29.39 3.06 2.25
C GLY A 292 29.12 1.95 1.23
N GLY A 293 29.34 2.19 -0.07
CA GLY A 293 29.12 1.25 -1.17
C GLY A 293 30.07 0.05 -1.23
N GLY A 294 30.93 -0.14 -0.23
CA GLY A 294 31.80 -1.31 -0.08
C GLY A 294 33.28 -0.99 0.10
N GLN A 295 34.12 -1.95 -0.28
CA GLN A 295 35.59 -1.83 -0.23
C GLN A 295 36.17 -1.42 -1.58
N GLY A 296 37.14 -0.49 -1.56
CA GLY A 296 37.83 0.00 -2.75
C GLY A 296 37.18 1.25 -3.37
N ALA A 297 37.93 1.96 -4.21
CA ALA A 297 37.55 3.30 -4.69
C ALA A 297 36.35 3.32 -5.65
N LEU A 298 36.13 2.25 -6.42
CA LEU A 298 35.06 2.18 -7.43
C LEU A 298 33.73 1.62 -6.91
N SER A 299 33.72 1.08 -5.69
CA SER A 299 32.53 0.51 -5.03
C SER A 299 31.43 1.53 -4.74
N ASN A 300 31.80 2.81 -4.70
CA ASN A 300 30.91 3.91 -4.36
C ASN A 300 30.35 4.62 -5.60
N PHE A 301 30.74 4.25 -6.83
CA PHE A 301 30.42 5.03 -8.02
C PHE A 301 29.76 4.21 -9.12
N LEU A 302 28.73 4.80 -9.74
CA LEU A 302 28.16 4.36 -11.00
C LEU A 302 28.13 5.55 -11.96
N VAL A 303 28.82 5.41 -13.09
CA VAL A 303 28.86 6.40 -14.16
C VAL A 303 28.14 5.84 -15.37
N GLY A 304 27.22 6.58 -15.97
CA GLY A 304 26.45 6.07 -17.09
C GLY A 304 26.16 7.11 -18.15
N ALA A 305 25.75 6.63 -19.32
CA ALA A 305 25.27 7.42 -20.43
C ALA A 305 23.85 6.96 -20.78
N ARG A 306 22.93 7.92 -20.86
CA ARG A 306 21.50 7.71 -21.10
C ARG A 306 21.05 8.38 -22.38
N VAL A 307 20.09 7.75 -23.05
CA VAL A 307 19.27 8.37 -24.08
C VAL A 307 17.89 8.59 -23.49
N HIS A 308 17.46 9.85 -23.38
CA HIS A 308 16.12 10.20 -22.93
C HIS A 308 15.22 10.45 -24.15
N TYR A 309 13.97 9.98 -24.06
CA TYR A 309 12.89 10.27 -24.98
C TYR A 309 11.74 10.92 -24.19
N ARG A 310 11.49 12.20 -24.46
CA ARG A 310 10.43 13.00 -23.83
C ARG A 310 9.06 12.58 -24.39
N LEU A 311 8.14 12.25 -23.48
CA LEU A 311 6.76 11.90 -23.78
C LEU A 311 5.86 13.13 -23.87
N THR A 312 6.17 14.17 -23.09
CA THR A 312 5.41 15.42 -23.05
C THR A 312 5.95 16.46 -24.02
N GLU A 313 5.10 17.40 -24.40
CA GLU A 313 5.54 18.56 -25.17
C GLU A 313 6.43 19.47 -24.30
N PRO A 314 7.45 20.14 -24.88
CA PRO A 314 8.27 21.09 -24.14
C PRO A 314 7.42 22.27 -23.66
N ARG A 315 7.30 22.43 -22.34
CA ARG A 315 6.68 23.60 -21.70
C ARG A 315 7.68 24.27 -20.77
N ARG A 316 7.52 25.59 -20.57
CA ARG A 316 8.35 26.37 -19.64
C ARG A 316 8.11 25.95 -18.19
N GLU A 317 6.85 25.72 -17.84
CA GLU A 317 6.43 25.30 -16.50
C GLU A 317 5.41 24.15 -16.60
N GLY A 318 5.23 23.45 -15.49
CA GLY A 318 4.30 22.33 -15.35
C GLY A 318 4.94 20.96 -15.53
N PHE A 319 4.08 19.96 -15.69
CA PHE A 319 4.46 18.55 -15.72
C PHE A 319 5.24 18.16 -16.99
N HIS A 320 6.28 17.35 -16.82
CA HIS A 320 6.99 16.71 -17.91
C HIS A 320 7.33 15.26 -17.60
N ALA A 321 7.25 14.41 -18.63
CA ALA A 321 7.61 13.00 -18.55
C ALA A 321 8.56 12.59 -19.67
N ALA A 322 9.50 11.71 -19.36
CA ALA A 322 10.42 11.09 -20.30
C ALA A 322 10.68 9.63 -19.92
N ILE A 323 11.01 8.80 -20.91
CA ILE A 323 11.61 7.48 -20.68
C ILE A 323 13.08 7.53 -21.05
N PHE A 324 13.91 6.69 -20.47
CA PHE A 324 15.30 6.60 -20.85
C PHE A 324 15.83 5.16 -20.84
N GLY A 325 16.86 4.95 -21.65
CA GLY A 325 17.65 3.73 -21.66
C GLY A 325 19.13 4.08 -21.77
N GLY A 326 19.98 3.34 -21.07
CA GLY A 326 21.38 3.69 -20.96
C GLY A 326 22.32 2.52 -20.68
N VAL A 327 23.60 2.82 -20.76
CA VAL A 327 24.69 1.96 -20.31
C VAL A 327 25.34 2.61 -19.11
N MET A 328 25.82 1.80 -18.17
CA MET A 328 26.56 2.30 -17.03
C MET A 328 27.79 1.44 -16.75
N ALA A 329 28.75 2.03 -16.05
CA ALA A 329 29.97 1.41 -15.61
C ALA A 329 30.22 1.79 -14.15
N GLY A 330 30.66 0.82 -13.36
CA GLY A 330 30.88 0.95 -11.93
C GLY A 330 30.40 -0.29 -11.21
N GLN A 331 30.57 -0.30 -9.89
CA GLN A 331 30.31 -1.48 -9.07
C GLN A 331 29.42 -1.11 -7.91
N ILE A 332 28.37 -1.88 -7.68
CA ILE A 332 27.61 -1.85 -6.44
C ILE A 332 28.05 -3.08 -5.66
N GLN A 333 28.72 -2.90 -4.52
CA GLN A 333 28.99 -4.08 -3.70
C GLN A 333 27.80 -4.36 -2.80
N VAL A 334 27.45 -5.64 -2.66
CA VAL A 334 26.33 -6.08 -1.82
C VAL A 334 26.87 -6.88 -0.64
N ARG A 335 26.31 -6.62 0.55
CA ARG A 335 26.69 -7.34 1.77
C ARG A 335 25.55 -8.31 2.15
N PRO A 336 25.58 -9.58 1.72
CA PRO A 336 24.49 -10.51 1.99
C PRO A 336 24.34 -10.79 3.50
N LYS A 337 23.09 -11.01 3.95
CA LYS A 337 22.84 -11.47 5.32
C LYS A 337 23.24 -12.94 5.44
N GLN A 338 23.75 -13.33 6.60
CA GLN A 338 24.08 -14.72 6.89
C GLN A 338 23.50 -15.09 8.25
N LYS A 339 23.04 -16.33 8.39
CA LYS A 339 22.74 -16.88 9.72
C LYS A 339 24.04 -17.08 10.48
N PRO A 340 24.18 -16.52 11.70
CA PRO A 340 25.35 -16.80 12.52
C PRO A 340 25.35 -18.29 12.87
N THR A 341 26.50 -18.94 12.70
CA THR A 341 26.68 -20.36 13.06
C THR A 341 26.71 -20.58 14.58
N VAL A 342 26.85 -19.50 15.36
CA VAL A 342 26.83 -19.48 16.83
C VAL A 342 25.97 -18.30 17.30
N GLU A 343 25.06 -18.56 18.24
CA GLU A 343 24.19 -17.55 18.83
C GLU A 343 25.00 -16.46 19.54
N GLY A 344 24.91 -15.20 19.07
CA GLY A 344 25.59 -14.04 19.66
C GLY A 344 26.91 -13.60 19.01
N ALA A 345 27.35 -14.19 17.90
CA ALA A 345 28.52 -13.72 17.14
C ALA A 345 28.11 -13.01 15.83
N ASP A 346 28.42 -11.72 15.67
CA ASP A 346 28.35 -11.05 14.37
C ASP A 346 29.64 -11.36 13.61
N ILE A 347 29.54 -12.24 12.61
CA ILE A 347 30.69 -12.66 11.79
C ILE A 347 30.92 -11.59 10.71
N ASP A 348 32.16 -11.17 10.51
CA ASP A 348 32.51 -10.18 9.48
C ASP A 348 32.11 -10.68 8.08
N ARG A 349 31.17 -9.97 7.44
CA ARG A 349 30.56 -10.41 6.18
C ARG A 349 31.32 -9.80 4.99
N PRO A 350 31.82 -10.61 4.03
CA PRO A 350 32.43 -10.08 2.83
C PRO A 350 31.44 -9.31 1.98
N TRP A 351 31.95 -8.28 1.32
CA TRP A 351 31.27 -7.63 0.22
C TRP A 351 31.34 -8.54 -1.00
N ALA A 352 30.22 -8.75 -1.68
CA ALA A 352 30.19 -9.42 -2.98
C ALA A 352 30.27 -8.35 -4.09
N ALA A 353 31.23 -8.55 -4.99
CA ALA A 353 31.47 -7.69 -6.15
C ALA A 353 30.39 -7.94 -7.20
N THR A 354 29.73 -6.88 -7.68
CA THR A 354 28.94 -6.96 -8.93
C THR A 354 29.83 -6.73 -10.14
N GLY A 355 29.29 -7.06 -11.31
CA GLY A 355 29.85 -6.68 -12.60
C GLY A 355 30.11 -5.18 -12.72
N LEU A 356 31.11 -4.82 -13.53
CA LEU A 356 31.58 -3.45 -13.75
C LEU A 356 30.83 -2.71 -14.86
N GLY A 357 30.04 -3.40 -15.67
CA GLY A 357 29.22 -2.82 -16.73
C GLY A 357 27.76 -3.13 -16.52
N GLY A 358 26.86 -2.27 -16.97
CA GLY A 358 25.42 -2.47 -16.82
C GLY A 358 24.57 -1.79 -17.88
N LEU A 359 23.32 -2.21 -17.93
CA LEU A 359 22.25 -1.57 -18.68
C LEU A 359 21.22 -1.01 -17.70
N GLU A 360 20.63 0.13 -18.04
CA GLU A 360 19.56 0.75 -17.28
C GLU A 360 18.41 1.17 -18.19
N VAL A 361 17.19 1.06 -17.68
CA VAL A 361 15.97 1.59 -18.29
C VAL A 361 15.11 2.21 -17.20
N GLY A 362 14.43 3.30 -17.51
CA GLY A 362 13.61 3.98 -16.51
C GLY A 362 12.72 5.05 -17.10
N ALA A 363 12.01 5.73 -16.20
CA ALA A 363 11.20 6.91 -16.51
C ALA A 363 11.63 8.07 -15.63
N LYS A 364 11.49 9.29 -16.14
CA LYS A 364 11.62 10.55 -15.38
C LYS A 364 10.26 11.24 -15.42
N LEU A 365 9.67 11.45 -14.27
CA LEU A 365 8.47 12.25 -14.05
C LEU A 365 8.90 13.51 -13.33
N GLY A 366 8.56 14.69 -13.81
CA GLY A 366 8.96 15.93 -13.16
C GLY A 366 7.95 17.05 -13.31
N TYR A 367 8.09 18.05 -12.46
CA TYR A 367 7.27 19.25 -12.45
C TYR A 367 8.18 20.47 -12.35
N ARG A 368 8.04 21.42 -13.29
CA ARG A 368 8.78 22.68 -13.29
C ARG A 368 7.94 23.79 -12.69
N PHE A 369 8.48 24.44 -11.66
CA PHE A 369 7.90 25.62 -11.03
C PHE A 369 8.31 26.90 -11.76
N THR A 370 9.50 26.91 -12.36
CA THR A 370 9.99 28.01 -13.21
C THR A 370 10.66 27.41 -14.46
N PRO A 371 11.00 28.22 -15.48
CA PRO A 371 11.68 27.72 -16.68
C PRO A 371 13.04 27.05 -16.43
N ASN A 372 13.63 27.30 -15.26
CA ASN A 372 14.97 26.86 -14.89
C ASN A 372 15.00 25.88 -13.71
N PHE A 373 13.91 25.72 -12.97
CA PHE A 373 13.88 24.95 -11.72
C PHE A 373 12.62 24.10 -11.60
N GLY A 374 12.82 22.84 -11.22
CA GLY A 374 11.75 21.88 -10.95
C GLY A 374 12.22 20.73 -10.08
N VAL A 375 11.31 19.79 -9.86
CA VAL A 375 11.55 18.53 -9.16
C VAL A 375 11.31 17.35 -10.08
N PHE A 376 11.92 16.21 -9.79
CA PHE A 376 11.70 14.98 -10.52
C PHE A 376 11.74 13.74 -9.63
N ALA A 377 11.02 12.72 -10.08
CA ALA A 377 11.06 11.34 -9.63
C ALA A 377 11.47 10.43 -10.79
N SER A 378 12.38 9.50 -10.54
CA SER A 378 12.95 8.62 -11.56
C SER A 378 13.05 7.18 -11.06
N PRO A 379 12.04 6.34 -11.31
CA PRO A 379 12.15 4.89 -11.16
C PRO A 379 12.97 4.27 -12.30
N GLU A 380 13.90 3.41 -11.94
CA GLU A 380 14.91 2.81 -12.83
C GLU A 380 15.06 1.31 -12.52
N LEU A 381 15.11 0.50 -13.58
CA LEU A 381 15.51 -0.90 -13.53
C LEU A 381 16.89 -1.02 -14.16
N TYR A 382 17.79 -1.76 -13.52
CA TYR A 382 19.13 -1.98 -14.06
C TYR A 382 19.61 -3.42 -13.92
N THR A 383 20.57 -3.78 -14.76
CA THR A 383 21.32 -5.04 -14.69
C THR A 383 22.81 -4.77 -14.80
N LEU A 384 23.63 -5.43 -13.98
CA LEU A 384 25.10 -5.40 -14.08
C LEU A 384 25.62 -6.75 -14.59
N PHE A 385 26.70 -6.75 -15.37
CA PHE A 385 27.33 -7.90 -16.03
C PHE A 385 28.87 -7.85 -15.86
N PRO A 386 29.60 -8.99 -15.89
CA PRO A 386 29.15 -10.35 -16.25
C PRO A 386 28.31 -11.07 -15.18
N ASP A 387 28.46 -10.69 -13.91
CA ASP A 387 27.68 -11.25 -12.80
C ASP A 387 26.31 -10.59 -12.76
N PHE A 388 25.33 -11.23 -13.41
CA PHE A 388 23.94 -10.77 -13.52
C PHE A 388 23.32 -10.48 -12.16
N SER A 389 23.37 -9.21 -11.77
CA SER A 389 22.61 -8.65 -10.66
C SER A 389 21.53 -7.74 -11.24
N PHE A 390 20.31 -7.96 -10.79
CA PHE A 390 19.18 -7.12 -11.13
C PHE A 390 18.94 -6.17 -9.96
N GLY A 391 18.48 -4.96 -10.26
CA GLY A 391 18.17 -4.02 -9.21
C GLY A 391 17.18 -2.95 -9.63
N LEU A 392 16.52 -2.40 -8.62
CA LEU A 392 15.62 -1.27 -8.74
C LEU A 392 16.29 -0.05 -8.13
N GLN A 393 16.14 1.10 -8.75
CA GLN A 393 16.57 2.37 -8.20
C GLN A 393 15.42 3.36 -8.30
N ALA A 394 15.15 4.11 -7.24
CA ALA A 394 14.26 5.26 -7.26
C ALA A 394 15.09 6.49 -6.92
N THR A 395 15.02 7.53 -7.76
CA THR A 395 15.71 8.80 -7.54
C THR A 395 14.69 9.92 -7.39
N LEU A 396 14.81 10.72 -6.35
CA LEU A 396 14.04 11.95 -6.15
C LEU A 396 15.00 13.13 -6.13
N GLY A 397 14.69 14.22 -6.82
CA GLY A 397 15.64 15.32 -6.93
C GLY A 397 15.12 16.57 -7.59
N LEU A 398 16.05 17.49 -7.81
CA LEU A 398 15.88 18.78 -8.46
C LEU A 398 16.30 18.68 -9.93
N ASP A 399 15.46 19.18 -10.83
CA ASP A 399 15.75 19.38 -12.25
C ASP A 399 16.09 20.85 -12.47
N VAL A 400 17.30 21.12 -12.93
CA VAL A 400 17.79 22.46 -13.25
C VAL A 400 18.09 22.53 -14.74
N THR A 401 17.44 23.45 -15.44
CA THR A 401 17.65 23.69 -16.87
C THR A 401 18.47 24.97 -17.06
N PHE A 402 19.57 24.89 -17.82
CA PHE A 402 20.44 26.03 -18.07
C PHE A 402 20.15 26.62 -19.44
N GLY A 403 19.63 27.84 -19.46
CA GLY A 403 19.26 28.58 -20.66
C GLY A 403 18.39 29.78 -20.28
N THR A 404 18.53 30.90 -21.00
CA THR A 404 17.74 32.10 -20.75
C THR A 404 16.38 31.98 -21.43
N VAL A 405 15.31 31.86 -20.65
CA VAL A 405 14.08 32.54 -21.06
C VAL A 405 14.38 34.03 -20.92
N GLY A 406 14.38 34.73 -22.06
CA GLY A 406 14.37 36.18 -22.15
C GLY A 406 15.25 36.92 -21.14
N GLY A 407 16.44 37.35 -21.56
CA GLY A 407 16.73 38.76 -21.27
C GLY A 407 15.55 39.53 -21.86
N GLU A 408 14.80 40.24 -21.03
CA GLU A 408 13.78 41.16 -21.51
C GLU A 408 14.37 41.98 -22.68
N PRO A 409 13.65 42.22 -23.78
CA PRO A 409 14.01 43.36 -24.60
C PRO A 409 13.94 44.58 -23.69
N LYS A 410 15.09 45.24 -23.51
CA LYS A 410 15.22 46.55 -22.84
C LYS A 410 13.99 47.41 -23.19
N PRO A 411 13.20 47.89 -22.21
CA PRO A 411 12.19 48.89 -22.50
C PRO A 411 12.92 50.13 -23.06
N GLU A 412 12.65 50.47 -24.32
CA GLU A 412 12.99 51.79 -24.86
C GLU A 412 11.91 52.78 -24.36
N PRO A 413 12.28 53.98 -23.89
CA PRO A 413 11.50 54.71 -22.91
C PRO A 413 10.31 55.42 -23.56
N GLU A 414 9.12 55.18 -23.02
CA GLU A 414 7.94 56.02 -23.20
C GLU A 414 7.62 56.80 -21.90
N PRO A 415 6.96 57.95 -22.02
CA PRO A 415 7.27 59.16 -21.27
C PRO A 415 6.81 59.10 -19.81
N ALA A 416 7.47 59.89 -18.97
CA ALA A 416 7.15 60.08 -17.56
C ALA A 416 5.64 60.12 -17.30
N VAL A 417 5.13 59.07 -16.65
CA VAL A 417 3.81 59.03 -16.04
C VAL A 417 3.95 59.71 -14.69
N GLU A 418 3.02 60.63 -14.42
CA GLU A 418 2.85 61.29 -13.13
C GLU A 418 2.69 60.24 -12.03
N GLU A 419 3.16 60.55 -10.82
CA GLU A 419 3.12 59.64 -9.66
C GLU A 419 1.75 58.96 -9.55
N ALA A 420 1.76 57.62 -9.56
CA ALA A 420 0.55 56.84 -9.33
C ALA A 420 0.00 57.22 -7.95
N VAL A 421 -1.31 57.44 -7.90
CA VAL A 421 -2.00 57.72 -6.64
C VAL A 421 -2.06 56.41 -5.86
N ASP A 422 -1.77 56.53 -4.58
CA ASP A 422 -1.87 55.50 -3.55
C ASP A 422 -2.79 56.16 -2.50
N SER A 423 -4.06 55.77 -2.55
CA SER A 423 -5.18 56.50 -1.95
C SER A 423 -5.34 56.23 -0.45
N ASP A 424 -4.95 55.06 0.04
CA ASP A 424 -4.96 54.67 1.45
C ASP A 424 -3.56 54.62 2.10
N GLY A 425 -2.49 54.65 1.31
CA GLY A 425 -1.12 54.86 1.77
C GLY A 425 -0.44 53.61 2.29
N ASP A 426 -0.87 52.43 1.87
CA ASP A 426 -0.29 51.15 2.29
C ASP A 426 0.97 50.76 1.51
N GLY A 427 1.28 51.46 0.40
CA GLY A 427 2.46 51.22 -0.43
C GLY A 427 2.20 50.44 -1.71
N ILE A 428 0.95 50.04 -1.97
CA ILE A 428 0.45 49.51 -3.24
C ILE A 428 -0.28 50.64 -3.96
N ALA A 429 -0.10 50.77 -5.28
CA ALA A 429 -0.73 51.88 -6.02
C ALA A 429 -2.17 51.52 -6.39
N ASP A 430 -3.10 52.50 -6.43
CA ASP A 430 -4.54 52.28 -6.75
C ASP A 430 -4.83 51.34 -7.96
N PRO A 431 -4.01 51.29 -9.04
CA PRO A 431 -4.24 50.35 -10.15
C PRO A 431 -3.80 48.90 -9.90
N GLU A 432 -2.93 48.70 -8.90
CA GLU A 432 -2.34 47.42 -8.47
C GLU A 432 -3.00 46.90 -7.18
N ASP A 433 -3.74 47.79 -6.50
CA ASP A 433 -4.47 47.56 -5.25
C ASP A 433 -5.93 47.11 -5.53
N GLN A 434 -6.35 45.99 -4.93
CA GLN A 434 -7.72 45.47 -5.02
C GLN A 434 -8.70 46.21 -4.11
N CYS A 435 -8.22 46.86 -3.06
CA CYS A 435 -8.97 47.67 -2.13
C CYS A 435 -8.41 49.10 -1.98
N PRO A 436 -8.42 49.95 -3.05
CA PRO A 436 -7.73 51.26 -3.09
C PRO A 436 -8.12 52.33 -2.05
N ASP A 437 -9.08 52.05 -1.17
CA ASP A 437 -9.54 52.95 -0.12
C ASP A 437 -9.33 52.34 1.30
N GLN A 438 -8.73 51.15 1.40
CA GLN A 438 -8.52 50.40 2.64
C GLN A 438 -7.09 49.87 2.70
N PRO A 439 -6.26 50.38 3.62
CA PRO A 439 -4.85 50.01 3.65
C PRO A 439 -4.67 48.56 4.08
N GLU A 440 -3.78 47.85 3.38
CA GLU A 440 -3.24 46.54 3.74
C GLU A 440 -2.71 46.51 5.19
N ASP A 441 -2.93 45.39 5.89
CA ASP A 441 -2.53 45.23 7.30
C ASP A 441 -1.20 44.48 7.51
N TYR A 442 -0.66 43.88 6.44
CA TYR A 442 0.67 43.27 6.37
C TYR A 442 0.92 42.24 7.47
N ASP A 443 0.00 41.30 7.64
CA ASP A 443 0.07 40.25 8.65
C ASP A 443 0.78 38.96 8.17
N GLY A 444 1.12 38.88 6.86
CA GLY A 444 1.78 37.75 6.22
C GLY A 444 0.83 36.80 5.49
N PHE A 445 -0.46 37.12 5.42
CA PHE A 445 -1.48 36.49 4.58
C PHE A 445 -1.87 37.47 3.47
N GLU A 446 -1.91 36.99 2.22
CA GLU A 446 -2.32 37.74 1.01
C GLU A 446 -1.81 39.20 0.79
N ASP A 447 -0.77 39.67 1.53
CA ASP A 447 -0.13 41.01 1.52
C ASP A 447 0.15 41.71 0.15
N ASP A 448 0.14 40.98 -0.97
CA ASP A 448 0.47 41.51 -2.30
C ASP A 448 -0.73 42.14 -3.03
N ASP A 449 -1.93 42.03 -2.46
CA ASP A 449 -3.19 42.28 -3.15
C ASP A 449 -3.85 43.63 -2.78
N GLY A 450 -3.41 44.24 -1.68
CA GLY A 450 -3.83 45.56 -1.20
C GLY A 450 -5.13 45.58 -0.40
N CYS A 451 -5.68 44.42 -0.06
CA CYS A 451 -6.86 44.30 0.76
C CYS A 451 -6.50 43.81 2.16
N PRO A 452 -6.93 44.49 3.24
CA PRO A 452 -6.80 43.92 4.57
C PRO A 452 -7.79 42.75 4.76
N GLU A 453 -7.28 41.60 5.18
CA GLU A 453 -8.06 40.45 5.61
C GLU A 453 -8.23 40.44 7.15
N PRO A 454 -9.42 40.74 7.69
CA PRO A 454 -9.64 40.72 9.14
C PRO A 454 -9.94 39.33 9.73
N ASP A 455 -10.00 38.30 8.87
CA ASP A 455 -10.35 36.90 9.15
C ASP A 455 -9.81 36.03 7.99
N ASN A 456 -8.57 35.59 8.13
CA ASN A 456 -7.77 34.99 7.07
C ASN A 456 -8.25 33.60 6.62
N ASP A 457 -8.74 32.76 7.53
CA ASP A 457 -9.26 31.43 7.19
C ASP A 457 -10.78 31.39 7.02
N GLY A 458 -11.48 32.49 7.34
CA GLY A 458 -12.88 32.70 7.03
C GLY A 458 -13.82 31.86 7.87
N ASP A 459 -13.40 31.46 9.07
CA ASP A 459 -14.23 30.70 10.01
C ASP A 459 -15.22 31.59 10.78
N GLY A 460 -15.05 32.92 10.73
CA GLY A 460 -15.90 33.92 11.38
C GLY A 460 -15.34 34.48 12.70
N ILE A 461 -14.15 34.05 13.12
CA ILE A 461 -13.39 34.57 14.26
C ILE A 461 -12.30 35.51 13.69
N PRO A 462 -12.32 36.81 14.04
CA PRO A 462 -11.32 37.73 13.51
C PRO A 462 -9.91 37.36 13.98
N ASP A 463 -8.87 37.55 13.16
CA ASP A 463 -7.48 37.12 13.44
C ASP A 463 -6.94 37.64 14.79
N SER A 464 -7.43 38.80 15.23
CA SER A 464 -7.07 39.40 16.52
C SER A 464 -7.60 38.65 17.75
N ALA A 465 -8.63 37.83 17.58
CA ALA A 465 -9.26 36.97 18.57
C ALA A 465 -8.97 35.48 18.33
N ASP A 466 -8.44 35.15 17.15
CA ASP A 466 -8.11 33.81 16.68
C ASP A 466 -6.72 33.35 17.16
N ARG A 467 -6.60 32.11 17.67
CA ARG A 467 -5.31 31.51 18.04
C ARG A 467 -4.63 30.78 16.91
N CYS A 468 -5.37 30.34 15.91
CA CYS A 468 -4.89 29.74 14.69
C CYS A 468 -5.41 30.49 13.45
N PRO A 469 -4.96 31.75 13.19
CA PRO A 469 -5.53 32.64 12.16
C PRO A 469 -5.37 32.18 10.69
N ASN A 470 -5.06 30.91 10.43
CA ASN A 470 -4.87 30.34 9.10
C ASN A 470 -5.44 28.91 9.03
N GLN A 471 -6.15 28.46 10.06
CA GLN A 471 -6.73 27.14 10.17
C GLN A 471 -8.15 27.29 10.67
N PRO A 472 -9.14 27.07 9.80
CA PRO A 472 -10.52 27.34 10.15
C PRO A 472 -10.99 26.40 11.25
N GLU A 473 -11.67 26.97 12.24
CA GLU A 473 -12.43 26.26 13.28
C GLU A 473 -13.44 25.27 12.68
N ASP A 474 -13.63 24.11 13.32
CA ASP A 474 -14.54 23.07 12.85
C ASP A 474 -15.95 23.11 13.49
N PHE A 475 -16.13 23.96 14.49
CA PHE A 475 -17.41 24.30 15.14
C PHE A 475 -18.20 23.07 15.59
N ASP A 476 -17.55 22.14 16.27
CA ASP A 476 -18.15 20.91 16.75
C ASP A 476 -18.77 21.05 18.16
N GLY A 477 -18.59 22.20 18.82
CA GLY A 477 -19.08 22.49 20.16
C GLY A 477 -18.03 22.36 21.26
N TYR A 478 -16.81 21.98 20.89
CA TYR A 478 -15.64 21.92 21.77
C TYR A 478 -14.70 23.08 21.45
N GLN A 479 -14.47 23.93 22.45
CA GLN A 479 -13.52 25.04 22.36
C GLN A 479 -13.65 26.02 21.17
N ASP A 480 -14.75 26.00 20.40
CA ASP A 480 -15.13 26.89 19.29
C ASP A 480 -14.84 28.42 19.43
N GLU A 481 -14.53 28.91 20.63
CA GLU A 481 -14.25 30.32 20.90
C GLU A 481 -12.77 30.71 20.67
N ASP A 482 -11.87 29.75 20.43
CA ASP A 482 -10.44 30.03 20.30
C ASP A 482 -9.88 30.03 18.88
N GLY A 483 -10.68 29.64 17.88
CA GLY A 483 -10.35 29.75 16.45
C GLY A 483 -9.32 28.72 16.02
N CYS A 484 -9.30 27.56 16.66
CA CYS A 484 -8.39 26.48 16.34
C CYS A 484 -9.20 25.19 16.21
N PRO A 485 -9.12 24.50 15.05
CA PRO A 485 -9.79 23.23 14.92
C PRO A 485 -9.24 22.23 15.94
N ASP A 486 -10.15 21.55 16.64
CA ASP A 486 -9.86 20.51 17.62
C ASP A 486 -10.28 19.14 17.04
N PRO A 487 -9.42 18.45 16.27
CA PRO A 487 -9.79 17.22 15.58
C PRO A 487 -9.82 15.96 16.47
N ASP A 488 -9.52 16.10 17.76
CA ASP A 488 -9.44 15.03 18.78
C ASP A 488 -9.63 15.71 20.15
N ASN A 489 -10.91 15.89 20.53
CA ASN A 489 -11.31 16.73 21.66
C ASN A 489 -10.80 16.19 23.01
N ASP A 490 -10.85 14.87 23.20
CA ASP A 490 -10.43 14.23 24.44
C ASP A 490 -8.95 13.80 24.47
N GLY A 491 -8.27 13.84 23.32
CA GLY A 491 -6.84 13.59 23.18
C GLY A 491 -6.45 12.13 23.35
N ASP A 492 -7.36 11.19 23.09
CA ASP A 492 -7.10 9.76 23.19
C ASP A 492 -6.32 9.19 21.98
N GLY A 493 -6.19 9.99 20.92
CA GLY A 493 -5.49 9.67 19.68
C GLY A 493 -6.40 9.15 18.57
N ILE A 494 -7.71 9.17 18.75
CA ILE A 494 -8.75 8.86 17.76
C ILE A 494 -9.44 10.17 17.38
N PRO A 495 -9.49 10.55 16.09
CA PRO A 495 -10.18 11.77 15.69
C PRO A 495 -11.67 11.73 16.00
N ASP A 496 -12.30 12.86 16.34
CA ASP A 496 -13.72 12.91 16.75
C ASP A 496 -14.69 12.33 15.70
N ALA A 497 -14.31 12.39 14.43
CA ALA A 497 -15.07 11.80 13.33
C ALA A 497 -15.08 10.25 13.31
N GLU A 498 -14.10 9.64 13.97
CA GLU A 498 -13.90 8.19 14.12
C GLU A 498 -14.13 7.73 15.57
N ASP A 499 -14.43 8.65 16.49
CA ASP A 499 -14.67 8.41 17.91
C ASP A 499 -16.18 8.27 18.22
N GLU A 500 -16.58 7.20 18.92
CA GLU A 500 -17.97 7.04 19.38
C GLU A 500 -18.29 7.93 20.60
N CYS A 501 -17.27 8.37 21.33
CA CYS A 501 -17.31 9.22 22.51
C CYS A 501 -16.30 10.39 22.44
N PRO A 502 -16.46 11.35 21.51
CA PRO A 502 -15.47 12.42 21.24
C PRO A 502 -14.99 13.23 22.46
N ASP A 503 -15.81 13.32 23.52
CA ASP A 503 -15.52 14.10 24.72
C ASP A 503 -14.99 13.25 25.90
N GLU A 504 -14.84 11.93 25.74
CA GLU A 504 -14.50 11.00 26.81
C GLU A 504 -13.42 10.00 26.39
N ALA A 505 -12.17 10.31 26.74
CA ALA A 505 -11.02 9.51 26.32
C ALA A 505 -11.16 8.00 26.59
N GLY A 506 -10.92 7.22 25.55
CA GLY A 506 -10.96 5.76 25.61
C GLY A 506 -9.85 5.11 24.80
N PRO A 507 -9.87 3.76 24.72
CA PRO A 507 -8.97 3.04 23.86
C PRO A 507 -9.62 2.77 22.49
N ALA A 508 -8.80 2.69 21.44
CA ALA A 508 -9.25 2.25 20.11
C ALA A 508 -9.96 0.88 20.10
N LEU A 509 -9.66 0.01 21.06
CA LEU A 509 -10.36 -1.27 21.22
C LEU A 509 -11.86 -1.10 21.49
N ASN A 510 -12.27 0.04 22.05
CA ASN A 510 -13.66 0.38 22.34
C ASN A 510 -14.10 1.66 21.61
N GLN A 511 -13.55 1.92 20.42
CA GLN A 511 -13.94 3.01 19.53
C GLN A 511 -13.91 4.38 20.22
N GLY A 512 -12.86 4.63 21.00
CA GLY A 512 -12.66 5.89 21.72
C GLY A 512 -13.51 6.06 22.97
N CYS A 513 -14.44 5.15 23.24
CA CYS A 513 -15.20 5.18 24.48
C CYS A 513 -14.47 4.48 25.65
N PRO A 514 -14.60 4.98 26.89
CA PRO A 514 -14.12 4.25 28.07
C PRO A 514 -14.89 2.94 28.25
N PHE A 515 -14.22 1.91 28.77
CA PHE A 515 -14.88 0.65 29.09
C PHE A 515 -15.89 0.83 30.24
N PRO A 516 -17.06 0.18 30.20
CA PRO A 516 -18.01 0.22 31.31
C PRO A 516 -17.41 -0.26 32.63
N ASP A 517 -17.75 0.45 33.71
CA ASP A 517 -17.46 0.11 35.11
C ASP A 517 -18.77 0.28 35.89
N ARG A 518 -19.44 -0.84 36.17
CA ARG A 518 -20.83 -0.85 36.67
C ARG A 518 -20.94 -0.56 38.15
N ASP A 519 -19.91 -0.85 38.93
CA ASP A 519 -19.89 -0.60 40.37
C ASP A 519 -19.00 0.59 40.78
N GLU A 520 -18.40 1.25 39.79
CA GLU A 520 -17.66 2.51 39.90
C GLU A 520 -16.47 2.40 40.87
N ASP A 521 -15.82 1.23 40.91
CA ASP A 521 -14.66 0.98 41.76
C ASP A 521 -13.31 1.38 41.12
N GLY A 522 -13.36 1.79 39.85
CA GLY A 522 -12.23 2.23 39.05
C GLY A 522 -11.55 1.10 38.26
N ILE A 523 -12.11 -0.10 38.25
CA ILE A 523 -11.67 -1.22 37.42
C ILE A 523 -12.78 -1.55 36.42
N PRO A 524 -12.51 -1.49 35.11
CA PRO A 524 -13.52 -1.82 34.11
C PRO A 524 -14.10 -3.24 34.27
N ASP A 525 -15.39 -3.42 33.97
CA ASP A 525 -16.15 -4.68 34.05
C ASP A 525 -15.41 -5.86 33.39
N ARG A 526 -14.61 -5.60 32.33
CA ARG A 526 -13.84 -6.62 31.59
C ARG A 526 -12.58 -7.13 32.31
N PHE A 527 -12.12 -6.42 33.35
CA PHE A 527 -10.94 -6.70 34.16
C PHE A 527 -11.24 -6.86 35.65
N ASP A 528 -12.45 -6.54 36.08
CA ASP A 528 -12.94 -6.72 37.44
C ASP A 528 -13.50 -8.14 37.65
N ASN A 529 -12.99 -8.88 38.64
CA ASN A 529 -13.51 -10.21 38.96
C ASN A 529 -14.93 -10.20 39.55
N CYS A 530 -15.40 -9.05 40.05
CA CYS A 530 -16.68 -8.84 40.70
C CYS A 530 -17.45 -7.62 40.12
N PRO A 531 -17.86 -7.62 38.83
CA PRO A 531 -18.42 -6.44 38.12
C PRO A 531 -19.72 -5.83 38.68
N ASP A 532 -20.23 -6.31 39.81
CA ASP A 532 -21.45 -5.84 40.46
C ASP A 532 -21.22 -5.54 41.96
N GLU A 533 -19.97 -5.63 42.46
CA GLU A 533 -19.60 -5.49 43.87
C GLU A 533 -18.25 -4.78 44.06
N ALA A 534 -18.29 -3.45 44.23
CA ALA A 534 -17.09 -2.61 44.33
C ALA A 534 -16.02 -3.14 45.30
N GLY A 535 -14.77 -3.12 44.84
CA GLY A 535 -13.60 -3.55 45.60
C GLY A 535 -12.34 -2.73 45.30
N PRO A 536 -11.26 -2.94 46.06
CA PRO A 536 -10.01 -2.25 45.79
C PRO A 536 -9.21 -2.95 44.66
N PRO A 537 -8.37 -2.22 43.90
CA PRO A 537 -7.50 -2.79 42.87
C PRO A 537 -6.60 -3.94 43.34
N GLU A 538 -6.14 -3.92 44.60
CA GLU A 538 -5.34 -5.02 45.16
C GLU A 538 -6.09 -6.35 45.24
N HIS A 539 -7.42 -6.30 45.20
CA HIS A 539 -8.30 -7.46 45.20
C HIS A 539 -8.99 -7.69 43.84
N MET A 540 -8.51 -7.03 42.77
CA MET A 540 -9.08 -7.16 41.42
C MET A 540 -10.59 -6.89 41.42
N GLY A 541 -10.97 -5.76 42.05
CA GLY A 541 -12.33 -5.21 42.11
C GLY A 541 -13.30 -5.97 43.02
N CYS A 542 -12.82 -6.98 43.74
CA CYS A 542 -13.65 -7.70 44.71
C CYS A 542 -13.45 -7.23 46.16
N PRO A 543 -14.48 -7.30 47.03
CA PRO A 543 -14.33 -7.01 48.46
C PRO A 543 -13.34 -7.93 49.20
N ALA A 544 -13.11 -9.13 48.66
CA ALA A 544 -12.22 -10.15 49.23
C ALA A 544 -11.02 -10.46 48.30
N PRO A 545 -9.85 -10.87 48.85
CA PRO A 545 -8.68 -11.22 48.04
C PRO A 545 -8.94 -12.33 47.02
N GLN A 546 -8.54 -12.11 45.77
CA GLN A 546 -8.67 -13.07 44.68
C GLN A 546 -7.35 -13.78 44.38
N LEU A 547 -7.44 -14.98 43.82
CA LEU A 547 -6.31 -15.80 43.38
C LEU A 547 -6.23 -15.91 41.85
N VAL A 548 -7.08 -15.18 41.14
CA VAL A 548 -7.19 -15.18 39.68
C VAL A 548 -7.20 -13.73 39.24
N GLN A 549 -6.36 -13.39 38.27
CA GLN A 549 -6.31 -12.09 37.63
C GLN A 549 -6.68 -12.25 36.16
N ILE A 550 -7.52 -11.35 35.67
CA ILE A 550 -7.90 -11.30 34.26
C ILE A 550 -6.84 -10.48 33.53
N GLU A 551 -6.24 -11.07 32.51
CA GLU A 551 -5.37 -10.39 31.55
C GLU A 551 -6.09 -10.35 30.17
N GLU A 552 -5.48 -9.76 29.14
CA GLU A 552 -6.12 -9.65 27.82
C GLU A 552 -6.35 -11.03 27.18
N ASP A 553 -5.31 -11.87 27.14
CA ASP A 553 -5.27 -13.17 26.43
C ASP A 553 -5.36 -14.40 27.35
N ARG A 554 -5.43 -14.21 28.68
CA ARG A 554 -5.40 -15.31 29.66
C ARG A 554 -6.03 -14.98 31.00
N LEU A 555 -6.34 -16.04 31.76
CA LEU A 555 -6.64 -15.96 33.19
C LEU A 555 -5.43 -16.42 34.00
N ARG A 556 -4.76 -15.47 34.66
CA ARG A 556 -3.57 -15.74 35.44
C ARG A 556 -3.93 -16.17 36.86
N ILE A 557 -3.52 -17.38 37.23
CA ILE A 557 -3.63 -17.87 38.60
C ILE A 557 -2.44 -17.40 39.45
N LEU A 558 -2.71 -16.93 40.66
CA LEU A 558 -1.70 -16.48 41.63
C LEU A 558 -1.22 -17.63 42.53
N ASP A 559 -1.85 -18.80 42.45
CA ASP A 559 -1.47 -20.03 43.15
C ASP A 559 -1.50 -21.23 42.19
N SER A 560 -0.89 -22.35 42.58
CA SER A 560 -0.77 -23.56 41.76
C SER A 560 -1.95 -24.53 41.93
N ILE A 561 -2.30 -25.23 40.84
CA ILE A 561 -3.21 -26.37 40.90
C ILE A 561 -2.43 -27.63 41.25
N TYR A 562 -2.74 -28.19 42.41
CA TYR A 562 -2.06 -29.35 42.96
C TYR A 562 -2.80 -30.64 42.63
N PHE A 563 -2.04 -31.63 42.20
CA PHE A 563 -2.52 -32.96 41.90
C PHE A 563 -1.80 -33.99 42.76
N ARG A 564 -2.49 -35.10 43.07
CA ARG A 564 -1.83 -36.24 43.71
C ARG A 564 -0.63 -36.69 42.88
N ARG A 565 0.45 -37.09 43.56
CA ARG A 565 1.73 -37.46 42.94
C ARG A 565 1.55 -38.42 41.76
N ASN A 566 2.18 -38.08 40.62
CA ASN A 566 2.10 -38.84 39.36
C ASN A 566 0.65 -39.14 38.90
N GLY A 567 -0.28 -38.23 39.20
CA GLY A 567 -1.69 -38.37 38.88
C GLY A 567 -2.32 -37.05 38.43
N HIS A 568 -3.62 -37.15 38.15
CA HIS A 568 -4.50 -36.07 37.69
C HIS A 568 -5.64 -35.80 38.67
N VAL A 569 -5.66 -36.45 39.83
CA VAL A 569 -6.65 -36.19 40.88
C VAL A 569 -6.28 -34.89 41.59
N ILE A 570 -7.11 -33.87 41.44
CA ILE A 570 -6.96 -32.55 42.07
C ILE A 570 -7.01 -32.70 43.59
N GLU A 571 -6.10 -32.03 44.28
CA GLU A 571 -6.05 -31.99 45.74
C GLU A 571 -6.99 -30.91 46.29
N SER A 572 -7.54 -31.13 47.48
CA SER A 572 -8.54 -30.24 48.08
C SER A 572 -8.05 -28.81 48.32
N ARG A 573 -6.74 -28.62 48.47
CA ARG A 573 -6.14 -27.28 48.61
C ARG A 573 -6.36 -26.38 47.39
N SER A 574 -6.55 -26.95 46.21
CA SER A 574 -6.78 -26.17 44.97
C SER A 574 -8.25 -25.86 44.71
N PHE A 575 -9.18 -26.36 45.54
CA PHE A 575 -10.61 -26.13 45.31
C PHE A 575 -11.01 -24.67 45.49
N ASN A 576 -10.35 -23.91 46.38
CA ASN A 576 -10.65 -22.48 46.54
C ASN A 576 -10.32 -21.70 45.25
N LEU A 577 -9.10 -21.88 44.75
CA LEU A 577 -8.64 -21.30 43.48
C LEU A 577 -9.57 -21.67 42.32
N LEU A 578 -9.91 -22.96 42.19
CA LEU A 578 -10.78 -23.43 41.09
C LEU A 578 -12.22 -22.91 41.20
N ASN A 579 -12.73 -22.67 42.41
CA ASN A 579 -14.04 -22.07 42.61
C ASN A 579 -14.02 -20.58 42.26
N GLN A 580 -12.96 -19.85 42.62
CA GLN A 580 -12.78 -18.46 42.21
C GLN A 580 -12.65 -18.36 40.69
N LEU A 581 -11.82 -19.20 40.07
CA LEU A 581 -11.70 -19.26 38.62
C LEU A 581 -13.04 -19.52 37.92
N ALA A 582 -13.86 -20.42 38.46
CA ALA A 582 -15.21 -20.64 37.94
C ALA A 582 -16.10 -19.40 38.11
N SER A 583 -16.00 -18.69 39.24
CA SER A 583 -16.75 -17.45 39.47
C SER A 583 -16.39 -16.38 38.44
N VAL A 584 -15.09 -16.18 38.19
CA VAL A 584 -14.59 -15.26 37.17
C VAL A 584 -15.17 -15.64 35.81
N ILE A 585 -14.99 -16.88 35.35
CA ILE A 585 -15.53 -17.31 34.05
C ILE A 585 -17.06 -17.13 33.96
N ALA A 586 -17.78 -17.28 35.07
CA ALA A 586 -19.24 -17.10 35.11
C ALA A 586 -19.66 -15.61 35.03
N ASN A 587 -18.90 -14.71 35.66
CA ASN A 587 -19.16 -13.27 35.68
C ASN A 587 -18.74 -12.58 34.37
N HIS A 588 -17.85 -13.19 33.58
CA HIS A 588 -17.36 -12.68 32.30
C HIS A 588 -17.90 -13.49 31.11
N PRO A 589 -19.12 -13.19 30.61
CA PRO A 589 -19.65 -13.83 29.41
C PRO A 589 -18.91 -13.41 28.13
N ASP A 590 -18.21 -12.27 28.15
CA ASP A 590 -17.33 -11.77 27.10
C ASP A 590 -16.15 -12.72 26.81
N ILE A 591 -15.69 -13.48 27.81
CA ILE A 591 -14.71 -14.56 27.63
C ILE A 591 -15.44 -15.77 27.01
N VAL A 592 -15.59 -15.77 25.69
CA VAL A 592 -16.37 -16.80 24.97
C VAL A 592 -15.76 -18.19 25.10
N HIS A 593 -14.43 -18.30 25.20
CA HIS A 593 -13.76 -19.60 25.31
C HIS A 593 -12.52 -19.55 26.21
N VAL A 594 -12.31 -20.61 27.00
CA VAL A 594 -11.11 -20.81 27.82
C VAL A 594 -10.46 -22.15 27.47
N ARG A 595 -9.25 -22.10 26.93
CA ARG A 595 -8.40 -23.28 26.70
C ARG A 595 -7.53 -23.54 27.91
N ILE A 596 -7.74 -24.71 28.52
CA ILE A 596 -7.01 -25.17 29.70
C ILE A 596 -5.79 -25.97 29.24
N GLU A 597 -4.60 -25.47 29.52
CA GLU A 597 -3.36 -26.03 29.02
C GLU A 597 -2.59 -26.73 30.14
N GLY A 598 -2.26 -28.01 29.93
CA GLY A 598 -1.47 -28.81 30.87
C GLY A 598 -0.01 -28.91 30.44
N HIS A 599 0.89 -28.60 31.37
CA HIS A 599 2.34 -28.63 31.14
C HIS A 599 3.06 -29.54 32.15
N THR A 600 4.19 -30.09 31.74
CA THR A 600 5.06 -30.93 32.59
C THR A 600 6.52 -30.52 32.40
N ASP A 601 7.40 -30.93 33.33
CA ASP A 601 8.83 -30.88 33.06
C ASP A 601 9.26 -31.96 32.06
N SER A 602 10.52 -31.89 31.62
CA SER A 602 11.14 -32.85 30.70
C SER A 602 11.57 -34.16 31.38
N THR A 603 11.31 -34.34 32.68
CA THR A 603 11.72 -35.54 33.41
C THR A 603 10.81 -36.72 33.07
N GLY A 604 11.41 -37.85 32.71
CA GLY A 604 10.68 -39.07 32.37
C GLY A 604 10.43 -39.23 30.88
N ARG A 605 9.44 -40.05 30.50
CA ARG A 605 9.14 -40.33 29.09
C ARG A 605 8.19 -39.27 28.54
N ARG A 606 8.56 -38.60 27.44
CA ARG A 606 7.70 -37.61 26.75
C ARG A 606 6.27 -38.10 26.52
N SER A 607 6.07 -39.31 26.02
CA SER A 607 4.73 -39.86 25.78
C SER A 607 3.89 -40.07 27.05
N HIS A 608 4.53 -40.29 28.20
CA HIS A 608 3.85 -40.32 29.50
C HIS A 608 3.46 -38.91 29.93
N ASN A 609 4.37 -37.95 29.74
CA ASN A 609 4.15 -36.55 30.10
C ASN A 609 3.00 -35.93 29.30
N LEU A 610 2.92 -36.18 27.99
CA LEU A 610 1.80 -35.77 27.13
C LEU A 610 0.44 -36.34 27.62
N ARG A 611 0.39 -37.61 27.98
CA ARG A 611 -0.86 -38.20 28.54
C ARG A 611 -1.20 -37.65 29.92
N LEU A 612 -0.19 -37.31 30.72
CA LEU A 612 -0.39 -36.80 32.08
C LEU A 612 -0.88 -35.35 32.06
N SER A 613 -0.28 -34.49 31.24
CA SER A 613 -0.75 -33.12 31.02
C SER A 613 -2.18 -33.10 30.52
N GLN A 614 -2.50 -33.88 29.49
CA GLN A 614 -3.85 -33.96 28.92
C GLN A 614 -4.89 -34.33 30.00
N ARG A 615 -4.64 -35.38 30.77
CA ARG A 615 -5.54 -35.80 31.86
C ARG A 615 -5.68 -34.77 32.97
N ARG A 616 -4.64 -33.97 33.24
CA ARG A 616 -4.69 -32.89 34.24
C ARG A 616 -5.55 -31.75 33.74
N ALA A 617 -5.35 -31.31 32.51
CA ALA A 617 -6.19 -30.29 31.87
C ALA A 617 -7.67 -30.74 31.85
N GLU A 618 -7.95 -31.98 31.45
CA GLU A 618 -9.30 -32.57 31.49
C GLU A 618 -9.89 -32.62 32.90
N SER A 619 -9.07 -32.92 33.92
CA SER A 619 -9.54 -32.96 35.30
C SER A 619 -9.95 -31.57 35.80
N VAL A 620 -9.20 -30.53 35.42
CA VAL A 620 -9.54 -29.13 35.70
C VAL A 620 -10.81 -28.73 34.95
N ARG A 621 -10.89 -29.02 33.65
CA ARG A 621 -12.10 -28.80 32.83
C ARG A 621 -13.34 -29.44 33.45
N ASN A 622 -13.24 -30.72 33.82
CA ASN A 622 -14.33 -31.46 34.44
C ASN A 622 -14.74 -30.87 35.80
N TYR A 623 -13.79 -30.35 36.57
CA TYR A 623 -14.08 -29.65 37.82
C TYR A 623 -14.89 -28.36 37.54
N LEU A 624 -14.45 -27.53 36.59
CA LEU A 624 -15.13 -26.28 36.22
C LEU A 624 -16.55 -26.55 35.68
N ILE A 625 -16.75 -27.61 34.90
CA ILE A 625 -18.08 -28.01 34.43
C ILE A 625 -18.96 -28.50 35.58
N GLN A 626 -18.49 -29.48 36.37
CA GLN A 626 -19.34 -30.18 37.33
C GLN A 626 -19.57 -29.40 38.62
N ARG A 627 -18.56 -28.66 39.09
CA ARG A 627 -18.59 -27.90 40.35
C ARG A 627 -18.76 -26.41 40.10
N GLY A 628 -18.03 -25.88 39.13
CA GLY A 628 -18.13 -24.48 38.70
C GLY A 628 -19.39 -24.16 37.90
N LYS A 629 -20.07 -25.19 37.35
CA LYS A 629 -21.27 -25.05 36.50
C LYS A 629 -21.02 -24.22 35.23
N ILE A 630 -19.80 -24.24 34.72
CA ILE A 630 -19.44 -23.58 33.46
C ILE A 630 -19.91 -24.43 32.29
N ASP A 631 -20.43 -23.78 31.25
CA ASP A 631 -20.84 -24.45 30.03
C ASP A 631 -19.67 -25.25 29.42
N PRO A 632 -19.82 -26.56 29.17
CA PRO A 632 -18.79 -27.37 28.51
C PRO A 632 -18.29 -26.82 27.17
N GLN A 633 -19.11 -26.03 26.45
CA GLN A 633 -18.75 -25.44 25.16
C GLN A 633 -17.75 -24.29 25.30
N ARG A 634 -17.74 -23.58 26.44
CA ARG A 634 -16.78 -22.50 26.72
C ARG A 634 -15.40 -23.00 27.15
N LEU A 635 -15.19 -24.32 27.23
CA LEU A 635 -13.98 -24.91 27.81
C LEU A 635 -13.38 -25.98 26.91
N SER A 636 -12.11 -25.83 26.55
CA SER A 636 -11.30 -26.91 25.97
C SER A 636 -10.13 -27.29 26.88
N ALA A 637 -9.56 -28.49 26.67
CA ALA A 637 -8.44 -28.98 27.47
C ALA A 637 -7.39 -29.60 26.56
N HIS A 638 -6.17 -29.06 26.62
CA HIS A 638 -5.04 -29.49 25.80
C HIS A 638 -3.80 -29.76 26.66
N GLY A 639 -3.09 -30.84 26.36
CA GLY A 639 -1.90 -31.27 27.11
C GLY A 639 -0.63 -31.20 26.29
N TYR A 640 0.15 -30.12 26.44
CA TYR A 640 1.44 -29.94 25.75
C TYR A 640 2.59 -30.78 26.31
N GLY A 641 2.43 -31.33 27.51
CA GLY A 641 3.48 -32.16 28.11
C GLY A 641 4.75 -31.32 28.34
N PRO A 642 5.93 -31.78 27.91
CA PRO A 642 7.18 -31.04 28.09
C PRO A 642 7.54 -30.09 26.94
N ASP A 643 6.65 -29.90 25.96
CA ASP A 643 7.01 -29.29 24.67
C ASP A 643 6.98 -27.75 24.68
N GLN A 644 6.33 -27.13 25.68
CA GLN A 644 6.30 -25.68 25.89
C GLN A 644 6.88 -25.29 27.27
N PRO A 645 8.18 -25.51 27.51
CA PRO A 645 8.81 -25.17 28.77
C PRO A 645 9.01 -23.65 28.92
N ILE A 646 8.74 -23.11 30.10
CA ILE A 646 9.18 -21.75 30.47
C ILE A 646 10.72 -21.74 30.61
N PHE A 647 11.26 -22.82 31.17
CA PHE A 647 12.70 -23.02 31.34
C PHE A 647 13.14 -24.25 30.54
N PRO A 648 13.59 -24.08 29.27
CA PRO A 648 14.04 -25.18 28.43
C PRO A 648 15.20 -25.97 29.05
N GLU A 649 16.11 -25.28 29.73
CA GLU A 649 17.29 -25.83 30.40
C GLU A 649 17.13 -25.94 31.92
N ALA A 650 15.91 -26.28 32.39
CA ALA A 650 15.63 -26.41 33.82
C ALA A 650 16.66 -27.32 34.53
N SER A 651 17.33 -26.76 35.53
CA SER A 651 18.48 -27.33 36.24
C SER A 651 18.22 -27.59 37.73
N ASN A 652 17.17 -26.95 38.27
CA ASN A 652 16.79 -27.04 39.68
C ASN A 652 15.29 -27.29 39.85
N GLU A 653 14.90 -27.68 41.07
CA GLU A 653 13.51 -28.06 41.36
C GLU A 653 12.52 -26.91 41.17
N SER A 654 12.95 -25.65 41.35
CA SER A 654 12.09 -24.48 41.15
C SER A 654 11.74 -24.31 39.68
N GLU A 655 12.72 -24.43 38.78
CA GLU A 655 12.52 -24.35 37.33
C GLU A 655 11.68 -25.52 36.82
N HIS A 656 11.93 -26.74 37.31
CA HIS A 656 11.08 -27.88 36.99
C HIS A 656 9.66 -27.71 37.51
N ALA A 657 9.47 -27.13 38.71
CA ALA A 657 8.16 -26.82 39.25
C ALA A 657 7.42 -25.78 38.41
N ALA A 658 8.10 -24.74 37.92
CA ALA A 658 7.53 -23.74 37.03
C ALA A 658 7.08 -24.36 35.69
N ASN A 659 7.83 -25.31 35.12
CA ASN A 659 7.40 -26.02 33.92
C ASN A 659 6.16 -26.89 34.16
N ARG A 660 5.97 -27.44 35.37
CA ARG A 660 4.79 -28.25 35.75
C ARG A 660 3.63 -27.37 36.19
N ARG A 661 2.93 -26.77 35.22
CA ARG A 661 1.85 -25.81 35.46
C ARG A 661 0.58 -26.13 34.69
N VAL A 662 -0.48 -25.40 35.01
CA VAL A 662 -1.72 -25.33 34.23
C VAL A 662 -1.94 -23.87 33.87
N GLU A 663 -2.22 -23.60 32.61
CA GLU A 663 -2.49 -22.25 32.09
C GLU A 663 -3.91 -22.18 31.51
N PHE A 664 -4.44 -20.97 31.41
CA PHE A 664 -5.80 -20.70 30.95
C PHE A 664 -5.73 -19.59 29.90
N VAL A 665 -5.71 -19.99 28.63
CA VAL A 665 -5.72 -19.05 27.50
C VAL A 665 -7.18 -18.72 27.19
N THR A 666 -7.49 -17.45 27.02
CA THR A 666 -8.86 -16.98 26.74
C THR A 666 -9.00 -16.51 25.31
N ILE A 667 -10.20 -16.67 24.76
CA ILE A 667 -10.66 -16.02 23.53
C ILE A 667 -11.86 -15.18 23.95
N ARG A 668 -11.89 -13.91 23.56
CA ARG A 668 -13.00 -13.00 23.83
C ARG A 668 -13.90 -12.84 22.61
N ALA A 669 -15.11 -12.35 22.83
CA ALA A 669 -16.06 -12.10 21.74
C ALA A 669 -15.50 -11.14 20.68
N GLU A 670 -14.82 -10.09 21.12
CA GLU A 670 -14.17 -9.07 20.28
C GLU A 670 -13.10 -9.69 19.34
N ASP A 671 -12.35 -10.69 19.81
CA ASP A 671 -11.31 -11.36 19.01
C ASP A 671 -11.88 -12.20 17.84
N LEU A 672 -13.17 -12.55 17.90
CA LEU A 672 -13.85 -13.30 16.85
C LEU A 672 -14.37 -12.39 15.72
N ASP A 673 -14.57 -11.09 15.99
CA ASP A 673 -15.09 -10.13 15.01
C ASP A 673 -13.96 -9.44 14.20
N ASP A 674 -12.71 -9.42 14.67
CA ASP A 674 -11.55 -8.80 13.99
C ASP A 674 -10.94 -9.66 12.85
N GLY A 675 -11.61 -10.71 12.37
CA GLY A 675 -11.15 -11.50 11.21
C GLY A 675 -9.76 -12.15 11.37
N ARG A 676 -9.18 -12.16 12.58
CA ARG A 676 -7.96 -12.94 12.85
C ARG A 676 -8.34 -14.40 12.75
N GLU A 677 -7.91 -15.03 11.66
CA GLU A 677 -7.91 -16.47 11.50
C GLU A 677 -7.26 -17.10 12.73
N THR A 678 -8.08 -17.52 13.69
CA THR A 678 -7.63 -18.48 14.68
C THR A 678 -7.48 -19.79 13.91
N GLU A 679 -6.23 -20.22 13.70
CA GLU A 679 -5.97 -21.52 13.11
C GLU A 679 -6.83 -22.56 13.82
N PRO A 680 -7.63 -23.36 13.08
CA PRO A 680 -8.43 -24.38 13.70
C PRO A 680 -7.49 -25.34 14.43
N ALA A 681 -7.78 -25.60 15.70
CA ALA A 681 -7.11 -26.64 16.44
C ALA A 681 -7.27 -27.96 15.68
N ASP A 682 -6.16 -28.46 15.13
CA ASP A 682 -6.07 -29.79 14.53
C ASP A 682 -6.55 -30.83 15.58
N ASP A 683 -7.70 -31.45 15.28
CA ASP A 683 -8.32 -32.56 16.03
C ASP A 683 -7.64 -33.92 15.75
#